data_AF-A0A7I8XGI3-F1
#
_entry.id   AF-A0A7I8XGI3-F1
#
_cell.length_a   1.000
_cell.length_b   1.000
_cell.length_c   1.000
_cell.angle_alpha   90.00
_cell.angle_beta   90.00
_cell.angle_gamma   90.00
#
_symmetry.space_group_name_H-M   'P 1'
#
loop_
_entity.id
_entity.type
_entity.pdbx_description
1 polymer ?
#
loop_
_entity_poly.entity_id
_entity_poly.type
_entity_poly.pdbx_seq_one_letter_code
_entity_poly.pdbx_strand_id
1 'polypeptide(L)'
;MRGIDRDLLYTLPSPQLLTYNYRLFDYDATIVLNKLPSLTAHMSSPCPCRRWGASTPLPPPRSTPLSRALLPVLLISFLALCTVQADLTSSPTGPIKLYTNQWAVRIANGTEMDAQELARKHGYEFVGRVIPGKDYFLFKDARGKSRSVRRSRSLASVSLQRDPSVTWLQQQVAKRRVKRDFFSDDRPHSYTPRRIDASPDYRVIHDDIFHKNNELGGQNYRKKYGTPNDPYWKDMWYLHRSDNRDGTLLDHNVKEAWDLGYTGRGVVVTILDDGLEHTHPDIEPNYDPRASYDVNEGDADPTPRYEYTDENRHGTRCAGEVAAVYNNSLCIVGIAFNAKIGGIKMLDGEVTDAVEASSLSHNPNHIDIYSASWGPDDDGRTVDGPADLTRQAFENGVREGRGGLGSIFIWASGNGGKDADSCNCDGYTNSVFTLSISSATENGNIPWYSEACSSTLGTAYSSGATGEKMIATTDLHHSCTKTHTGTSASAPLVAGIAALTLESNPRLTWRDLQHIVVRTSNPKGLKAGDWKTNGVGRNVSHSFGYGLLDAGAMVRLARQWRTVPPQRACRASYPAPYKTIPNANRLHLQMFTTACTGDPQNEIRQLEHVQAIITLNAPKRGDVQVYLISPAGTRSTLLAKRVRDTSRTGFRDWAFMTTHCWGESATGTWSLEIDNDGWEDAELLKWDLVFYGTSEPVGPLGGEGYYISERSVDHSFQPQSAAGNAIKATNTILIILTMIAAKILM
;
A
#
# COMPACT_ATOMS: atom_id res chain seq x y z
N MET A 1 -17.63 9.61 62.74
CA MET A 1 -17.47 8.23 63.29
C MET A 1 -17.94 7.25 62.22
N ARG A 2 -17.38 6.02 62.15
CA ARG A 2 -17.88 4.77 61.51
C ARG A 2 -18.89 4.89 60.33
N GLY A 3 -18.66 4.44 59.08
CA GLY A 3 -17.52 3.76 58.43
C GLY A 3 -17.84 2.34 57.89
N ILE A 4 -17.20 1.93 56.77
CA ILE A 4 -17.03 0.52 56.26
C ILE A 4 -18.32 -0.13 55.66
N ASP A 5 -18.35 -0.85 54.51
CA ASP A 5 -17.35 -1.12 53.44
C ASP A 5 -18.01 -1.54 52.08
N ARG A 6 -17.24 -1.37 50.99
CA ARG A 6 -17.02 -2.27 49.81
C ARG A 6 -18.05 -2.63 48.70
N ASP A 7 -17.47 -2.57 47.49
CA ASP A 7 -17.41 -3.54 46.38
C ASP A 7 -18.69 -4.06 45.67
N LEU A 8 -18.88 -3.56 44.43
CA LEU A 8 -18.73 -4.39 43.23
C LEU A 8 -18.48 -3.54 41.96
N LEU A 9 -17.33 -3.74 41.31
CA LEU A 9 -16.91 -3.03 40.09
C LEU A 9 -17.04 -3.95 38.86
N TYR A 10 -17.65 -3.45 37.79
CA TYR A 10 -17.53 -4.06 36.46
C TYR A 10 -16.31 -3.50 35.72
N THR A 11 -15.23 -4.28 35.65
CA THR A 11 -14.02 -3.93 34.89
C THR A 11 -14.16 -4.33 33.43
N LEU A 12 -14.38 -3.34 32.56
CA LEU A 12 -14.12 -3.50 31.11
C LEU A 12 -12.61 -3.38 30.86
N PRO A 13 -11.98 -4.29 30.09
CA PRO A 13 -10.55 -4.20 29.79
C PRO A 13 -10.29 -3.05 28.80
N SER A 14 -9.60 -2.02 29.25
CA SER A 14 -9.05 -0.99 28.36
C SER A 14 -8.03 -1.61 27.40
N PRO A 15 -8.15 -1.42 26.06
CA PRO A 15 -7.07 -1.75 25.16
C PRO A 15 -5.87 -0.85 25.48
N GLN A 16 -4.75 -1.45 25.86
CA GLN A 16 -3.54 -0.69 26.15
C GLN A 16 -3.01 -0.06 24.85
N LEU A 17 -2.70 1.24 24.88
CA LEU A 17 -2.00 1.89 23.77
C LEU A 17 -0.59 1.31 23.66
N LEU A 18 -0.40 0.40 22.71
CA LEU A 18 0.91 0.12 22.11
C LEU A 18 1.36 1.34 21.30
N THR A 19 1.81 2.37 22.01
CA THR A 19 2.51 3.50 21.42
C THR A 19 3.78 2.99 20.75
N TYR A 20 3.86 3.12 19.42
CA TYR A 20 5.04 2.80 18.63
C TYR A 20 6.20 3.75 18.98
N ASN A 21 6.88 3.47 20.09
CA ASN A 21 8.07 4.19 20.54
C ASN A 21 9.29 3.82 19.67
N TYR A 22 9.32 4.33 18.44
CA TYR A 22 10.55 4.47 17.67
C TYR A 22 11.47 5.49 18.33
N ARG A 23 12.11 5.09 19.45
CA ARG A 23 13.23 5.84 20.05
C ARG A 23 14.47 5.70 19.18
N LEU A 24 14.51 6.48 18.10
CA LEU A 24 15.77 6.88 17.50
C LEU A 24 16.52 7.76 18.51
N PHE A 25 17.53 7.19 19.16
CA PHE A 25 18.48 7.96 19.94
C PHE A 25 19.47 8.63 18.98
N ASP A 26 19.36 9.95 18.81
CA ASP A 26 20.47 10.76 18.31
C ASP A 26 21.65 10.62 19.28
N TYR A 27 22.76 10.03 18.80
CA TYR A 27 24.01 9.94 19.55
C TYR A 27 24.95 11.08 19.16
N ASP A 28 24.89 12.18 19.92
CA ASP A 28 25.91 13.25 19.85
C ASP A 28 27.27 12.70 20.32
N ALA A 29 28.24 12.67 19.41
CA ALA A 29 29.58 12.13 19.63
C ALA A 29 30.45 13.06 20.52
N THR A 30 30.15 13.10 21.81
CA THR A 30 30.88 13.93 22.78
C THR A 30 32.18 13.24 23.23
N ILE A 31 33.33 13.72 22.76
CA ILE A 31 34.65 13.20 23.13
C ILE A 31 34.98 13.57 24.58
N VAL A 32 35.25 12.56 25.43
CA VAL A 32 35.78 12.75 26.78
C VAL A 32 37.08 11.96 26.95
N LEU A 33 38.21 12.68 26.99
CA LEU A 33 39.54 12.12 27.28
C LEU A 33 39.77 12.05 28.79
N ASN A 34 40.12 10.88 29.35
CA ASN A 34 40.79 10.80 30.66
C ASN A 34 41.65 9.53 30.89
N LYS A 35 42.96 9.73 30.79
CA LYS A 35 44.08 9.20 31.59
C LYS A 35 43.98 7.85 32.35
N LEU A 36 44.86 6.92 31.93
CA LEU A 36 45.86 6.16 32.75
C LEU A 36 45.34 5.13 33.79
N PRO A 37 46.20 4.22 34.35
CA PRO A 37 47.66 4.09 34.21
C PRO A 37 48.18 2.72 33.72
N SER A 38 49.51 2.61 33.65
CA SER A 38 50.32 1.43 33.28
C SER A 38 50.51 0.41 34.41
N LEU A 39 50.80 -0.86 34.06
CA LEU A 39 51.43 -1.85 34.95
C LEU A 39 52.35 -2.82 34.18
N THR A 40 53.37 -3.38 34.83
CA THR A 40 54.48 -4.13 34.20
C THR A 40 54.92 -5.37 34.99
N ALA A 41 54.98 -6.54 34.34
CA ALA A 41 55.80 -7.72 34.68
C ALA A 41 55.87 -8.64 33.42
N HIS A 42 56.98 -9.22 32.94
CA HIS A 42 58.14 -9.96 33.48
C HIS A 42 58.01 -11.51 33.48
N MET A 43 58.70 -12.12 32.49
CA MET A 43 59.45 -13.41 32.52
C MET A 43 58.75 -14.75 32.81
N SER A 44 58.82 -15.68 31.83
CA SER A 44 59.44 -17.02 32.01
C SER A 44 59.76 -17.71 30.66
N SER A 45 60.76 -18.60 30.66
CA SER A 45 61.32 -19.39 29.53
C SER A 45 60.79 -20.86 29.56
N PRO A 46 61.18 -21.85 28.71
CA PRO A 46 62.26 -21.90 27.69
C PRO A 46 62.01 -22.70 26.36
N CYS A 47 63.07 -22.76 25.54
CA CYS A 47 63.40 -23.57 24.33
C CYS A 47 63.22 -25.13 24.46
N PRO A 48 63.31 -25.99 23.39
CA PRO A 48 64.30 -25.90 22.29
C PRO A 48 64.06 -26.47 20.84
N CYS A 49 64.60 -25.73 19.86
CA CYS A 49 65.50 -26.11 18.73
C CYS A 49 65.31 -27.39 17.85
N ARG A 50 65.10 -27.18 16.52
CA ARG A 50 65.73 -27.82 15.32
C ARG A 50 65.11 -27.21 14.03
N ARG A 51 65.74 -27.07 12.85
CA ARG A 51 67.13 -27.27 12.35
C ARG A 51 67.32 -26.47 11.02
N TRP A 52 68.53 -25.93 10.78
CA TRP A 52 69.24 -25.53 9.53
C TRP A 52 68.55 -25.62 8.13
N GLY A 53 68.80 -24.73 7.15
CA GLY A 53 69.84 -23.69 7.01
C GLY A 53 69.68 -22.75 5.77
N ALA A 54 70.72 -21.95 5.45
CA ALA A 54 70.73 -20.83 4.48
C ALA A 54 71.25 -21.23 3.06
N SER A 55 71.55 -20.37 2.07
CA SER A 55 71.69 -18.89 1.89
C SER A 55 71.38 -18.52 0.41
N THR A 56 71.67 -17.38 -0.26
CA THR A 56 72.51 -16.15 -0.09
C THR A 56 71.94 -15.02 -1.02
N PRO A 57 72.25 -13.71 -0.89
CA PRO A 57 73.39 -13.10 -1.62
C PRO A 57 74.04 -11.84 -0.96
N LEU A 58 75.01 -11.21 -1.66
CA LEU A 58 75.79 -10.00 -1.34
C LEU A 58 76.15 -9.27 -2.67
N PRO A 59 76.89 -8.12 -2.69
CA PRO A 59 76.61 -6.74 -2.19
C PRO A 59 76.80 -5.76 -3.41
N PRO A 60 77.43 -4.55 -3.37
CA PRO A 60 77.60 -3.45 -2.38
C PRO A 60 77.01 -2.12 -2.97
N PRO A 61 77.46 -0.86 -2.70
CA PRO A 61 78.31 -0.28 -1.65
C PRO A 61 77.68 0.93 -0.89
N ARG A 62 78.50 1.64 -0.08
CA ARG A 62 78.21 2.91 0.65
C ARG A 62 78.70 4.11 -0.22
N SER A 63 78.46 5.41 0.05
CA SER A 63 78.63 6.11 1.35
C SER A 63 78.18 7.60 1.44
N THR A 64 77.40 7.91 2.50
CA THR A 64 77.59 9.04 3.46
C THR A 64 77.32 10.51 2.97
N PRO A 65 77.45 11.59 3.79
CA PRO A 65 76.24 12.29 4.27
C PRO A 65 76.25 13.84 4.28
N LEU A 66 75.10 14.50 4.46
CA LEU A 66 75.05 15.87 5.04
C LEU A 66 73.67 16.31 5.56
N SER A 67 73.71 17.10 6.64
CA SER A 67 72.69 18.02 7.20
C SER A 67 71.25 17.52 7.52
N ARG A 68 70.98 17.35 8.83
CA ARG A 68 69.62 17.33 9.41
C ARG A 68 69.23 18.73 9.89
N ALA A 69 68.41 19.46 9.15
CA ALA A 69 67.67 20.63 9.67
C ALA A 69 66.51 21.04 8.74
N LEU A 70 65.31 20.45 8.91
CA LEU A 70 64.01 20.97 8.38
C LEU A 70 62.79 20.09 8.72
N LEU A 71 62.97 18.79 9.01
CA LEU A 71 61.87 17.81 9.14
C LEU A 71 60.72 18.13 10.12
N PRO A 72 60.88 18.86 11.26
CA PRO A 72 59.77 19.07 12.20
C PRO A 72 58.61 19.89 11.61
N VAL A 73 58.89 20.83 10.70
CA VAL A 73 57.88 21.76 10.18
C VAL A 73 57.00 21.09 9.13
N LEU A 74 57.62 20.34 8.21
CA LEU A 74 56.91 19.67 7.12
C LEU A 74 55.92 18.59 7.58
N LEU A 75 56.21 17.87 8.67
CA LEU A 75 55.28 16.85 9.20
C LEU A 75 53.99 17.47 9.76
N ILE A 76 54.08 18.61 10.44
CA ILE A 76 52.91 19.31 10.99
C ILE A 76 52.07 19.90 9.85
N SER A 77 52.71 20.47 8.82
CA SER A 77 52.01 20.94 7.61
C SER A 77 51.28 19.80 6.88
N PHE A 78 51.90 18.62 6.75
CA PHE A 78 51.27 17.48 6.09
C PHE A 78 50.09 16.92 6.90
N LEU A 79 50.25 16.76 8.21
CA LEU A 79 49.15 16.31 9.08
C LEU A 79 47.97 17.29 9.07
N ALA A 80 48.23 18.60 9.06
CA ALA A 80 47.19 19.62 8.96
C ALA A 80 46.45 19.60 7.60
N LEU A 81 47.16 19.39 6.47
CA LEU A 81 46.49 19.21 5.18
C LEU A 81 45.67 17.91 5.13
N CYS A 82 46.19 16.80 5.68
CA CYS A 82 45.47 15.54 5.74
C CYS A 82 44.18 15.63 6.58
N THR A 83 44.18 16.35 7.71
CA THR A 83 42.93 16.57 8.47
C THR A 83 41.95 17.50 7.75
N VAL A 84 42.42 18.52 7.02
CA VAL A 84 41.54 19.41 6.24
C VAL A 84 40.95 18.73 5.00
N GLN A 85 41.66 17.78 4.37
CA GLN A 85 41.15 17.04 3.21
C GLN A 85 40.27 15.82 3.57
N ALA A 86 40.36 15.31 4.81
CA ALA A 86 39.48 14.25 5.30
C ALA A 86 38.01 14.71 5.36
N ASP A 87 37.74 15.91 5.88
CA ASP A 87 36.39 16.46 6.04
C ASP A 87 35.78 17.06 4.76
N LEU A 88 36.50 17.04 3.64
CA LEU A 88 36.08 17.64 2.35
C LEU A 88 35.75 16.63 1.25
N THR A 89 35.77 15.32 1.53
CA THR A 89 35.51 14.28 0.52
C THR A 89 34.35 13.33 0.86
N SER A 90 33.67 13.52 1.99
CA SER A 90 32.42 12.84 2.35
C SER A 90 31.21 13.41 1.59
N SER A 91 31.22 13.26 0.26
CA SER A 91 30.03 13.49 -0.56
C SER A 91 28.88 12.62 -0.03
N PRO A 92 27.70 13.18 0.29
CA PRO A 92 26.57 12.40 0.79
C PRO A 92 26.04 11.53 -0.36
N THR A 93 26.36 10.24 -0.36
CA THR A 93 26.05 9.26 -1.41
C THR A 93 24.58 8.80 -1.46
N GLY A 94 23.66 9.66 -1.00
CA GLY A 94 22.21 9.50 -1.12
C GLY A 94 21.60 10.63 -1.97
N PRO A 95 20.34 10.47 -2.44
CA PRO A 95 19.66 11.51 -3.20
C PRO A 95 19.56 12.82 -2.40
N ILE A 96 19.76 13.95 -3.09
CA ILE A 96 19.77 15.28 -2.47
C ILE A 96 18.35 15.63 -1.98
N LYS A 97 18.14 15.61 -0.66
CA LYS A 97 16.86 15.98 -0.05
C LYS A 97 16.60 17.48 -0.22
N LEU A 98 15.55 17.82 -0.97
CA LEU A 98 15.04 19.18 -1.12
C LEU A 98 13.99 19.45 -0.03
N TYR A 99 14.42 20.11 1.04
CA TYR A 99 13.53 20.54 2.13
C TYR A 99 12.67 21.71 1.68
N THR A 100 11.40 21.71 2.05
CA THR A 100 10.43 22.75 1.68
C THR A 100 10.31 23.82 2.78
N ASN A 101 9.55 24.90 2.57
CA ASN A 101 9.17 25.83 3.65
C ASN A 101 7.89 25.41 4.41
N GLN A 102 7.59 24.11 4.46
CA GLN A 102 6.51 23.55 5.27
C GLN A 102 7.02 22.62 6.38
N TRP A 103 6.26 22.53 7.46
CA TRP A 103 6.50 21.67 8.62
C TRP A 103 5.22 20.96 9.02
N ALA A 104 5.26 19.64 9.13
CA ALA A 104 4.22 18.89 9.81
C ALA A 104 4.51 18.89 11.31
N VAL A 105 3.49 19.19 12.11
CA VAL A 105 3.55 19.39 13.56
C VAL A 105 2.53 18.48 14.22
N ARG A 106 2.92 17.78 15.29
CA ARG A 106 1.97 17.01 16.11
C ARG A 106 1.70 17.69 17.44
N ILE A 107 0.45 18.12 17.64
CA ILE A 107 -0.03 18.76 18.86
C ILE A 107 -0.99 17.79 19.55
N ALA A 108 -0.56 17.15 20.63
CA ALA A 108 -1.30 16.02 21.21
C ALA A 108 -2.65 16.46 21.80
N ASN A 109 -3.75 15.87 21.29
CA ASN A 109 -5.14 16.30 21.54
C ASN A 109 -5.43 17.76 21.13
N GLY A 110 -4.62 18.37 20.26
CA GLY A 110 -4.77 19.76 19.83
C GLY A 110 -5.97 19.96 18.90
N THR A 111 -6.67 21.07 19.07
CA THR A 111 -7.65 21.56 18.10
C THR A 111 -6.97 22.37 16.99
N GLU A 112 -7.70 22.68 15.92
CA GLU A 112 -7.19 23.58 14.88
C GLU A 112 -7.00 25.01 15.38
N MET A 113 -7.70 25.43 16.43
CA MET A 113 -7.47 26.73 17.08
C MET A 113 -6.13 26.74 17.84
N ASP A 114 -5.80 25.65 18.54
CA ASP A 114 -4.48 25.49 19.18
C ASP A 114 -3.36 25.47 18.15
N ALA A 115 -3.58 24.82 17.01
CA ALA A 115 -2.66 24.78 15.89
C ALA A 115 -2.46 26.15 15.22
N GLN A 116 -3.53 26.92 15.02
CA GLN A 116 -3.48 28.28 14.49
C GLN A 116 -2.76 29.24 15.45
N GLU A 117 -3.06 29.19 16.75
CA GLU A 117 -2.39 30.03 17.75
C GLU A 117 -0.91 29.66 17.90
N LEU A 118 -0.57 28.36 17.88
CA LEU A 118 0.83 27.92 17.90
C LEU A 118 1.59 28.36 16.64
N ALA A 119 0.99 28.26 15.45
CA ALA A 119 1.58 28.75 14.21
C ALA A 119 1.86 30.26 14.33
N ARG A 120 0.84 31.04 14.69
CA ARG A 120 0.93 32.49 14.90
C ARG A 120 2.01 32.87 15.92
N LYS A 121 2.09 32.18 17.05
CA LYS A 121 3.06 32.36 18.15
C LYS A 121 4.52 32.24 17.69
N HIS A 122 4.82 31.29 16.79
CA HIS A 122 6.18 31.09 16.25
C HIS A 122 6.40 31.76 14.88
N GLY A 123 5.41 32.51 14.38
CA GLY A 123 5.47 33.26 13.12
C GLY A 123 5.32 32.41 11.87
N TYR A 124 4.53 31.34 11.93
CA TYR A 124 4.15 30.46 10.82
C TYR A 124 2.71 30.75 10.36
N GLU A 125 2.43 30.47 9.10
CA GLU A 125 1.08 30.32 8.56
C GLU A 125 0.56 28.92 8.93
N PHE A 126 -0.69 28.82 9.39
CA PHE A 126 -1.40 27.54 9.49
C PHE A 126 -2.01 27.21 8.13
N VAL A 127 -1.69 26.03 7.59
CA VAL A 127 -2.22 25.57 6.29
C VAL A 127 -3.46 24.69 6.47
N GLY A 128 -3.43 23.75 7.43
CA GLY A 128 -4.54 22.84 7.66
C GLY A 128 -4.17 21.64 8.55
N ARG A 129 -5.12 20.71 8.71
CA ARG A 129 -4.91 19.39 9.31
C ARG A 129 -4.55 18.38 8.22
N VAL A 130 -3.50 17.57 8.45
CA VAL A 130 -2.97 16.61 7.46
C VAL A 130 -3.80 15.32 7.39
N ILE A 131 -4.29 14.84 8.54
CA ILE A 131 -5.10 13.61 8.61
C ILE A 131 -6.37 13.93 9.42
N PRO A 132 -7.58 13.84 8.83
CA PRO A 132 -8.84 14.10 9.54
C PRO A 132 -8.96 13.32 10.85
N GLY A 133 -9.43 13.99 11.90
CA GLY A 133 -9.58 13.39 13.23
C GLY A 133 -8.28 13.08 13.98
N LYS A 134 -7.09 13.46 13.47
CA LYS A 134 -5.79 13.24 14.12
C LYS A 134 -5.07 14.55 14.48
N ASP A 135 -4.06 14.42 15.33
CA ASP A 135 -3.23 15.49 15.93
C ASP A 135 -2.23 16.19 14.98
N TYR A 136 -2.29 15.92 13.67
CA TYR A 136 -1.25 16.33 12.70
C TYR A 136 -1.67 17.55 11.88
N PHE A 137 -0.87 18.62 11.95
CA PHE A 137 -1.13 19.91 11.33
C PHE A 137 0.04 20.34 10.43
N LEU A 138 -0.26 21.08 9.36
CA LEU A 138 0.73 21.58 8.40
C LEU A 138 0.91 23.10 8.59
N PHE A 139 2.14 23.51 8.89
CA PHE A 139 2.55 24.91 9.06
C PHE A 139 3.49 25.32 7.91
N LYS A 140 3.51 26.61 7.56
CA LYS A 140 4.32 27.15 6.45
C LYS A 140 5.05 28.43 6.89
N ASP A 141 6.33 28.57 6.52
CA ASP A 141 7.10 29.80 6.79
C ASP A 141 7.16 30.65 5.53
N ALA A 142 6.29 31.65 5.43
CA ALA A 142 6.23 32.59 4.31
C ALA A 142 7.53 33.41 4.12
N ARG A 143 8.39 33.47 5.14
CA ARG A 143 9.70 34.14 5.11
C ARG A 143 10.82 33.22 4.61
N GLY A 144 10.57 31.91 4.57
CA GLY A 144 11.52 30.89 4.15
C GLY A 144 11.60 30.76 2.63
N LYS A 145 12.75 30.32 2.11
CA LYS A 145 12.84 29.87 0.71
C LYS A 145 11.98 28.62 0.53
N SER A 146 11.16 28.59 -0.52
CA SER A 146 10.30 27.44 -0.85
C SER A 146 11.05 26.11 -0.96
N ARG A 147 12.31 26.12 -1.46
CA ARG A 147 13.19 24.94 -1.53
C ARG A 147 14.58 25.22 -0.95
N SER A 148 15.15 24.22 -0.28
CA SER A 148 16.52 24.23 0.27
C SER A 148 17.17 22.84 0.28
N VAL A 149 18.43 22.75 -0.14
CA VAL A 149 19.27 21.54 0.00
C VAL A 149 19.67 21.26 1.47
N ARG A 150 19.49 22.24 2.37
CA ARG A 150 19.81 22.11 3.80
C ARG A 150 18.55 22.23 4.66
N ARG A 151 18.37 21.32 5.61
CA ARG A 151 17.31 21.39 6.65
C ARG A 151 17.39 22.73 7.39
N SER A 152 16.25 23.36 7.60
CA SER A 152 16.16 24.67 8.25
C SER A 152 16.47 24.57 9.75
N ARG A 153 17.52 25.28 10.16
CA ARG A 153 17.91 25.51 11.56
C ARG A 153 17.61 26.96 11.98
N SER A 154 16.48 27.52 11.54
CA SER A 154 16.08 28.88 11.91
C SER A 154 15.71 28.96 13.40
N LEU A 155 15.82 30.14 13.99
CA LEU A 155 15.37 30.34 15.38
C LEU A 155 13.87 30.01 15.54
N ALA A 156 13.06 30.24 14.50
CA ALA A 156 11.66 29.85 14.48
C ALA A 156 11.46 28.33 14.53
N SER A 157 12.20 27.53 13.74
CA SER A 157 12.06 26.07 13.76
C SER A 157 12.57 25.45 15.06
N VAL A 158 13.65 26.00 15.64
CA VAL A 158 14.16 25.59 16.97
C VAL A 158 13.22 26.01 18.10
N SER A 159 12.56 27.17 17.99
CA SER A 159 11.55 27.63 18.94
C SER A 159 10.30 26.75 18.91
N LEU A 160 9.78 26.44 17.71
CA LEU A 160 8.63 25.56 17.52
C LEU A 160 8.92 24.14 18.03
N GLN A 161 10.11 23.58 17.77
CA GLN A 161 10.50 22.25 18.26
C GLN A 161 10.63 22.18 19.80
N ARG A 162 10.75 23.33 20.48
CA ARG A 162 10.90 23.42 21.94
C ARG A 162 9.61 23.84 22.66
N ASP A 163 8.51 24.04 21.92
CA ASP A 163 7.23 24.37 22.53
C ASP A 163 6.65 23.15 23.26
N PRO A 164 6.24 23.25 24.54
CA PRO A 164 5.70 22.10 25.28
C PRO A 164 4.45 21.44 24.67
N SER A 165 3.76 22.12 23.76
CA SER A 165 2.62 21.56 23.01
C SER A 165 3.02 20.66 21.83
N VAL A 166 4.27 20.77 21.34
CA VAL A 166 4.77 20.05 20.16
C VAL A 166 5.40 18.74 20.57
N THR A 167 4.72 17.64 20.25
CA THR A 167 5.20 16.28 20.54
C THR A 167 6.07 15.69 19.43
N TRP A 168 5.97 16.21 18.21
CA TRP A 168 6.76 15.81 17.05
C TRP A 168 6.75 16.92 15.98
N LEU A 169 7.85 17.07 15.24
CA LEU A 169 8.03 18.11 14.22
C LEU A 169 8.91 17.61 13.07
N GLN A 170 8.38 17.61 11.84
CA GLN A 170 9.10 17.25 10.62
C GLN A 170 9.00 18.38 9.59
N GLN A 171 10.14 18.97 9.23
CA GLN A 171 10.21 19.80 8.03
C GLN A 171 9.98 18.91 6.81
N GLN A 172 9.02 19.30 5.96
CA GLN A 172 8.66 18.54 4.77
C GLN A 172 9.79 18.54 3.73
N VAL A 173 9.77 17.53 2.88
CA VAL A 173 10.76 17.30 1.82
C VAL A 173 9.98 17.04 0.53
N ALA A 174 10.34 17.74 -0.53
CA ALA A 174 9.79 17.52 -1.85
C ALA A 174 10.18 16.11 -2.32
N LYS A 175 9.18 15.25 -2.50
CA LYS A 175 9.31 13.91 -3.06
C LYS A 175 9.14 14.01 -4.58
N ARG A 176 9.98 13.31 -5.33
CA ARG A 176 9.71 13.08 -6.76
C ARG A 176 8.75 11.90 -6.87
N ARG A 177 7.61 12.12 -7.52
CA ARG A 177 6.66 11.08 -7.92
C ARG A 177 6.46 11.16 -9.41
N VAL A 178 6.29 10.00 -10.05
CA VAL A 178 6.04 9.92 -11.50
C VAL A 178 4.68 9.27 -11.75
N LYS A 179 3.93 9.83 -12.68
CA LYS A 179 2.72 9.23 -13.27
C LYS A 179 3.15 8.10 -14.20
N ARG A 180 2.47 6.95 -14.14
CA ARG A 180 2.80 5.76 -14.96
C ARG A 180 2.15 5.80 -16.37
N ASP A 181 1.97 6.99 -16.96
CA ASP A 181 1.63 7.17 -18.40
C ASP A 181 2.87 6.98 -19.30
N PHE A 182 2.65 6.81 -20.60
CA PHE A 182 3.70 6.97 -21.60
C PHE A 182 3.28 8.00 -22.65
N PHE A 183 4.03 9.10 -22.73
CA PHE A 183 3.97 10.02 -23.86
C PHE A 183 4.48 9.33 -25.13
N SER A 184 3.57 8.89 -25.99
CA SER A 184 3.84 8.63 -27.39
C SER A 184 4.17 9.95 -28.10
N ASP A 185 5.38 10.13 -28.64
CA ASP A 185 5.77 11.26 -29.50
C ASP A 185 5.14 11.16 -30.91
N ASP A 186 3.83 10.88 -30.95
CA ASP A 186 3.00 11.10 -32.14
C ASP A 186 2.65 12.59 -32.18
N ARG A 187 3.58 13.38 -32.72
CA ARG A 187 3.37 14.80 -33.03
C ARG A 187 2.06 14.95 -33.81
N PRO A 188 1.22 15.95 -33.49
CA PRO A 188 -0.15 16.03 -33.98
C PRO A 188 -0.19 16.08 -35.52
N HIS A 189 -0.46 14.93 -36.13
CA HIS A 189 -1.02 14.89 -37.47
C HIS A 189 -2.38 15.57 -37.37
N SER A 190 -2.65 16.51 -38.29
CA SER A 190 -3.70 17.52 -38.13
C SER A 190 -5.12 16.95 -38.16
N TYR A 191 -5.54 16.35 -37.05
CA TYR A 191 -6.92 15.99 -36.77
C TYR A 191 -7.59 17.20 -36.14
N THR A 192 -8.52 17.83 -36.84
CA THR A 192 -9.35 18.89 -36.26
C THR A 192 -10.24 18.28 -35.18
N PRO A 193 -10.10 18.69 -33.90
CA PRO A 193 -10.99 18.20 -32.87
C PRO A 193 -12.42 18.62 -33.20
N ARG A 194 -13.33 17.66 -33.35
CA ARG A 194 -14.75 17.97 -33.28
C ARG A 194 -15.04 18.30 -31.84
N ARG A 195 -15.18 19.59 -31.53
CA ARG A 195 -15.85 20.02 -30.29
C ARG A 195 -17.18 19.26 -30.19
N ILE A 196 -17.42 18.68 -29.04
CA ILE A 196 -18.72 18.13 -28.69
C ILE A 196 -19.57 19.33 -28.26
N ASP A 197 -20.04 20.11 -29.24
CA ASP A 197 -20.91 21.26 -28.99
C ASP A 197 -22.23 20.74 -28.37
N ALA A 198 -22.36 20.92 -27.06
CA ALA A 198 -23.52 20.45 -26.30
C ALA A 198 -24.79 21.18 -26.73
N SER A 199 -25.64 20.49 -27.50
CA SER A 199 -26.94 21.01 -27.90
C SER A 199 -27.87 21.18 -26.68
N PRO A 200 -28.63 22.28 -26.53
CA PRO A 200 -29.45 22.52 -25.34
C PRO A 200 -30.62 21.56 -25.11
N ASP A 201 -31.02 20.78 -26.12
CA ASP A 201 -32.21 19.92 -26.09
C ASP A 201 -32.03 18.60 -25.31
N TYR A 202 -31.30 18.63 -24.19
CA TYR A 202 -31.26 17.54 -23.21
C TYR A 202 -32.59 17.43 -22.44
N ARG A 203 -33.60 16.83 -23.09
CA ARG A 203 -34.80 16.36 -22.40
C ARG A 203 -34.47 15.17 -21.51
N VAL A 204 -34.21 15.46 -20.24
CA VAL A 204 -34.08 14.49 -19.16
C VAL A 204 -35.32 13.59 -19.11
N ILE A 205 -35.19 12.33 -19.54
CA ILE A 205 -36.21 11.30 -19.33
C ILE A 205 -35.92 10.61 -18.00
N HIS A 206 -36.32 11.29 -16.92
CA HIS A 206 -36.45 10.69 -15.60
C HIS A 206 -37.92 10.60 -15.20
N ASP A 207 -38.21 9.64 -14.32
CA ASP A 207 -39.38 9.58 -13.44
C ASP A 207 -40.77 9.49 -14.08
N ASP A 208 -41.04 8.39 -14.81
CA ASP A 208 -42.44 7.95 -15.06
C ASP A 208 -42.64 6.40 -15.17
N ILE A 209 -41.61 5.57 -14.90
CA ILE A 209 -41.70 4.08 -15.03
C ILE A 209 -41.29 3.34 -13.73
N PHE A 210 -41.45 3.98 -12.56
CA PHE A 210 -41.15 3.35 -11.25
C PHE A 210 -42.32 3.31 -10.26
N HIS A 211 -43.52 3.77 -10.64
CA HIS A 211 -44.74 3.71 -9.81
C HIS A 211 -45.91 2.98 -10.47
N LYS A 212 -45.63 1.83 -11.10
CA LYS A 212 -46.61 0.78 -11.46
C LYS A 212 -45.88 -0.53 -11.76
N ASN A 213 -45.68 -1.36 -10.74
CA ASN A 213 -45.45 -2.82 -10.76
C ASN A 213 -45.06 -3.30 -9.35
N ASN A 214 -46.02 -3.24 -8.41
CA ASN A 214 -45.87 -3.86 -7.08
C ASN A 214 -47.14 -4.61 -6.66
N GLU A 215 -47.76 -5.26 -7.64
CA GLU A 215 -48.86 -6.22 -7.50
C GLU A 215 -48.79 -7.17 -8.71
N LEU A 216 -49.16 -8.44 -8.51
CA LEU A 216 -48.89 -9.61 -9.40
C LEU A 216 -47.42 -10.05 -9.40
N GLY A 217 -47.18 -11.33 -9.07
CA GLY A 217 -45.83 -11.85 -8.81
C GLY A 217 -45.29 -12.77 -9.90
N GLY A 218 -43.97 -13.01 -9.84
CA GLY A 218 -43.41 -14.30 -10.25
C GLY A 218 -42.86 -14.45 -11.66
N GLN A 219 -42.23 -13.43 -12.27
CA GLN A 219 -41.22 -13.67 -13.31
C GLN A 219 -39.96 -12.82 -13.13
N ASN A 220 -38.80 -13.50 -13.04
CA ASN A 220 -37.49 -12.86 -12.96
C ASN A 220 -37.03 -12.36 -14.33
N TYR A 221 -37.49 -11.17 -14.73
CA TYR A 221 -36.94 -10.43 -15.86
C TYR A 221 -35.51 -9.96 -15.54
N ARG A 222 -34.52 -10.83 -15.80
CA ARG A 222 -33.11 -10.43 -15.90
C ARG A 222 -32.99 -9.33 -16.95
N LYS A 223 -32.71 -8.10 -16.52
CA LYS A 223 -32.43 -6.96 -17.40
C LYS A 223 -31.05 -7.16 -18.05
N LYS A 224 -31.01 -7.98 -19.09
CA LYS A 224 -29.81 -8.18 -19.92
C LYS A 224 -29.41 -6.83 -20.51
N TYR A 225 -28.20 -6.37 -20.24
CA TYR A 225 -27.74 -5.09 -20.79
C TYR A 225 -27.51 -5.23 -22.30
N GLY A 226 -27.99 -4.25 -23.06
CA GLY A 226 -27.77 -4.19 -24.50
C GLY A 226 -26.34 -3.77 -24.81
N THR A 227 -25.86 -4.08 -26.01
CA THR A 227 -24.63 -3.52 -26.56
C THR A 227 -24.66 -1.99 -26.39
N PRO A 228 -23.64 -1.37 -25.76
CA PRO A 228 -23.60 0.08 -25.62
C PRO A 228 -23.60 0.78 -26.99
N ASN A 229 -24.23 1.96 -27.05
CA ASN A 229 -24.24 2.81 -28.24
C ASN A 229 -22.98 3.70 -28.37
N ASP A 230 -22.13 3.67 -27.34
CA ASP A 230 -20.97 4.52 -27.12
C ASP A 230 -19.86 4.24 -28.18
N PRO A 231 -19.34 5.24 -28.93
CA PRO A 231 -18.69 4.99 -30.22
C PRO A 231 -17.39 4.19 -30.17
N TYR A 232 -16.63 4.23 -29.05
CA TYR A 232 -15.40 3.45 -28.91
C TYR A 232 -15.64 2.07 -28.28
N TRP A 233 -16.89 1.64 -28.03
CA TRP A 233 -17.17 0.30 -27.49
C TRP A 233 -16.45 -0.82 -28.27
N LYS A 234 -16.38 -0.73 -29.60
CA LYS A 234 -15.69 -1.72 -30.45
C LYS A 234 -14.17 -1.80 -30.20
N ASP A 235 -13.58 -0.72 -29.68
CA ASP A 235 -12.18 -0.62 -29.29
C ASP A 235 -11.94 -1.09 -27.86
N MET A 236 -12.98 -1.20 -27.01
CA MET A 236 -12.90 -1.67 -25.61
C MET A 236 -12.76 -3.21 -25.51
N TRP A 237 -11.77 -3.76 -26.21
CA TRP A 237 -11.50 -5.20 -26.33
C TRP A 237 -11.36 -5.91 -24.98
N TYR A 238 -10.95 -5.19 -23.94
CA TYR A 238 -10.73 -5.68 -22.58
C TYR A 238 -12.02 -5.92 -21.78
N LEU A 239 -13.21 -5.63 -22.34
CA LEU A 239 -14.53 -5.84 -21.70
C LEU A 239 -15.44 -6.90 -22.36
N HIS A 240 -15.30 -7.19 -23.65
CA HIS A 240 -16.30 -8.00 -24.40
C HIS A 240 -15.77 -8.90 -25.52
N ARG A 241 -14.45 -9.01 -25.73
CA ARG A 241 -13.92 -9.82 -26.84
C ARG A 241 -14.21 -11.32 -26.73
N SER A 242 -14.57 -11.81 -25.54
CA SER A 242 -15.01 -13.20 -25.31
C SER A 242 -16.36 -13.52 -25.97
N ASP A 243 -17.27 -12.54 -26.13
CA ASP A 243 -18.57 -12.71 -26.82
C ASP A 243 -18.40 -13.04 -28.32
N ASN A 244 -17.22 -12.75 -28.92
CA ASN A 244 -17.05 -12.64 -30.37
C ASN A 244 -16.29 -13.78 -31.05
N ARG A 245 -15.80 -14.79 -30.31
CA ARG A 245 -15.12 -15.99 -30.85
C ARG A 245 -15.44 -17.24 -30.02
N ASP A 246 -14.83 -18.36 -30.39
CA ASP A 246 -14.87 -19.72 -29.82
C ASP A 246 -14.45 -19.89 -28.34
N GLY A 247 -14.52 -18.85 -27.51
CA GLY A 247 -14.11 -18.90 -26.09
C GLY A 247 -12.59 -18.94 -25.85
N THR A 248 -11.78 -18.66 -26.89
CA THR A 248 -10.32 -18.58 -26.79
C THR A 248 -9.80 -17.22 -26.32
N LEU A 249 -10.51 -16.13 -26.63
CA LEU A 249 -10.17 -14.78 -26.17
C LEU A 249 -10.78 -14.50 -24.80
N LEU A 250 -10.02 -13.84 -23.92
CA LEU A 250 -10.42 -13.52 -22.55
C LEU A 250 -10.47 -12.00 -22.36
N ASP A 251 -11.52 -11.50 -21.75
CA ASP A 251 -11.65 -10.13 -21.23
C ASP A 251 -11.80 -10.18 -19.69
N HIS A 252 -12.11 -9.05 -19.07
CA HIS A 252 -12.37 -8.99 -17.62
C HIS A 252 -13.71 -9.60 -17.17
N ASN A 253 -14.49 -10.21 -18.08
CA ASN A 253 -15.80 -10.80 -17.79
C ASN A 253 -16.78 -9.81 -17.09
N VAL A 254 -16.59 -8.52 -17.35
CA VAL A 254 -17.37 -7.40 -16.78
C VAL A 254 -18.84 -7.50 -17.19
N LYS A 255 -19.09 -7.98 -18.40
CA LYS A 255 -20.45 -8.22 -18.89
C LYS A 255 -21.22 -9.28 -18.08
N GLU A 256 -20.57 -10.28 -17.46
CA GLU A 256 -21.29 -11.18 -16.54
C GLU A 256 -21.72 -10.44 -15.26
N ALA A 257 -20.87 -9.58 -14.70
CA ALA A 257 -21.25 -8.75 -13.55
C ALA A 257 -22.45 -7.84 -13.89
N TRP A 258 -22.47 -7.24 -15.08
CA TRP A 258 -23.60 -6.47 -15.61
C TRP A 258 -24.85 -7.36 -15.80
N ASP A 259 -24.74 -8.54 -16.43
CA ASP A 259 -25.85 -9.50 -16.61
C ASP A 259 -26.32 -10.16 -15.28
N LEU A 260 -25.55 -10.02 -14.20
CA LEU A 260 -25.93 -10.32 -12.81
C LEU A 260 -26.62 -9.14 -12.10
N GLY A 261 -26.61 -7.95 -12.69
CA GLY A 261 -27.29 -6.73 -12.22
C GLY A 261 -26.39 -5.65 -11.64
N TYR A 262 -25.08 -5.90 -11.51
CA TYR A 262 -24.12 -5.02 -10.83
C TYR A 262 -23.45 -4.07 -11.82
N THR A 263 -23.33 -2.80 -11.45
CA THR A 263 -22.91 -1.67 -12.31
C THR A 263 -22.13 -0.57 -11.56
N GLY A 264 -21.79 -0.77 -10.29
CA GLY A 264 -21.08 0.17 -9.42
C GLY A 264 -21.98 0.98 -8.47
N ARG A 265 -23.30 0.74 -8.48
CA ARG A 265 -24.28 1.64 -7.88
C ARG A 265 -24.04 1.85 -6.38
N GLY A 266 -23.91 3.10 -5.98
CA GLY A 266 -23.76 3.49 -4.57
C GLY A 266 -22.37 3.22 -3.99
N VAL A 267 -21.39 2.85 -4.82
CA VAL A 267 -19.97 2.82 -4.48
C VAL A 267 -19.32 4.12 -4.94
N VAL A 268 -18.40 4.65 -4.13
CA VAL A 268 -17.67 5.89 -4.42
C VAL A 268 -16.19 5.58 -4.65
N VAL A 269 -15.67 5.99 -5.81
CA VAL A 269 -14.27 5.84 -6.21
C VAL A 269 -13.63 7.21 -6.34
N THR A 270 -12.35 7.35 -5.97
CA THR A 270 -11.53 8.51 -6.31
C THR A 270 -10.27 8.11 -7.06
N ILE A 271 -9.82 8.97 -7.98
CA ILE A 271 -8.52 8.90 -8.63
C ILE A 271 -7.56 9.85 -7.90
N LEU A 272 -6.40 9.35 -7.46
CA LEU A 272 -5.35 10.15 -6.80
C LEU A 272 -4.25 10.47 -7.81
N ASP A 273 -4.31 11.62 -8.50
CA ASP A 273 -3.43 11.90 -9.63
C ASP A 273 -3.25 13.42 -9.93
N ASP A 274 -3.16 13.82 -11.20
CA ASP A 274 -3.02 15.19 -11.69
C ASP A 274 -4.31 16.02 -11.77
N GLY A 275 -5.45 15.41 -11.51
CA GLY A 275 -6.76 16.05 -11.44
C GLY A 275 -7.86 15.23 -12.08
N LEU A 276 -9.03 15.84 -12.26
CA LEU A 276 -10.16 15.26 -12.96
C LEU A 276 -10.94 16.36 -13.68
N GLU A 277 -11.03 16.26 -15.01
CA GLU A 277 -11.89 17.11 -15.83
C GLU A 277 -13.36 16.75 -15.56
N HIS A 278 -13.87 17.21 -14.42
CA HIS A 278 -15.17 16.79 -13.90
C HIS A 278 -16.37 17.31 -14.71
N THR A 279 -16.11 18.23 -15.64
CA THR A 279 -17.06 18.76 -16.65
C THR A 279 -17.05 17.97 -17.96
N HIS A 280 -16.19 16.94 -18.08
CA HIS A 280 -16.19 16.05 -19.23
C HIS A 280 -17.58 15.39 -19.35
N PRO A 281 -18.27 15.47 -20.50
CA PRO A 281 -19.69 15.10 -20.61
C PRO A 281 -19.96 13.60 -20.40
N ASP A 282 -18.92 12.77 -20.58
CA ASP A 282 -18.93 11.34 -20.26
C ASP A 282 -18.57 11.02 -18.78
N ILE A 283 -18.34 12.03 -17.94
CA ILE A 283 -17.95 11.89 -16.52
C ILE A 283 -18.91 12.68 -15.61
N GLU A 284 -19.30 13.90 -15.99
CA GLU A 284 -20.10 14.83 -15.18
C GLU A 284 -21.34 14.20 -14.50
N PRO A 285 -22.17 13.36 -15.15
CA PRO A 285 -23.31 12.71 -14.48
C PRO A 285 -22.91 11.79 -13.31
N ASN A 286 -21.71 11.19 -13.38
CA ASN A 286 -21.14 10.31 -12.36
C ASN A 286 -20.17 11.02 -11.40
N TYR A 287 -19.87 12.30 -11.62
CA TYR A 287 -19.00 13.08 -10.72
C TYR A 287 -19.57 13.16 -9.29
N ASP A 288 -18.66 13.23 -8.31
CA ASP A 288 -18.95 13.51 -6.91
C ASP A 288 -17.91 14.47 -6.29
N PRO A 289 -18.31 15.72 -5.95
CA PRO A 289 -17.41 16.68 -5.30
C PRO A 289 -17.04 16.30 -3.86
N ARG A 290 -17.76 15.38 -3.21
CA ARG A 290 -17.37 14.85 -1.88
C ARG A 290 -16.30 13.75 -1.97
N ALA A 291 -16.00 13.29 -3.18
CA ALA A 291 -14.88 12.39 -3.48
C ALA A 291 -13.66 13.13 -4.08
N SER A 292 -13.68 14.47 -4.05
CA SER A 292 -12.79 15.32 -4.85
C SER A 292 -12.18 16.50 -4.07
N TYR A 293 -10.97 16.90 -4.43
CA TYR A 293 -10.22 17.99 -3.79
C TYR A 293 -8.98 18.38 -4.60
N ASP A 294 -8.51 19.63 -4.47
CA ASP A 294 -7.18 20.04 -4.93
C ASP A 294 -6.23 20.24 -3.73
N VAL A 295 -5.27 19.32 -3.60
CA VAL A 295 -4.24 19.35 -2.54
C VAL A 295 -3.02 20.17 -2.98
N ASN A 296 -2.88 20.49 -4.27
CA ASN A 296 -1.83 21.35 -4.81
C ASN A 296 -2.17 22.85 -4.62
N GLU A 297 -3.42 23.24 -4.88
CA GLU A 297 -3.89 24.64 -4.78
C GLU A 297 -4.66 24.91 -3.47
N GLY A 298 -5.32 23.90 -2.89
CA GLY A 298 -5.87 23.93 -1.52
C GLY A 298 -7.39 24.10 -1.43
N ASP A 299 -8.14 23.81 -2.49
CA ASP A 299 -9.60 23.98 -2.55
C ASP A 299 -10.33 22.70 -3.04
N ALA A 300 -11.58 22.83 -3.50
CA ALA A 300 -12.49 21.73 -3.79
C ALA A 300 -12.66 21.40 -5.29
N ASP A 301 -12.03 22.14 -6.20
CA ASP A 301 -12.13 21.92 -7.65
C ASP A 301 -10.91 21.11 -8.16
N PRO A 302 -11.08 19.81 -8.51
CA PRO A 302 -9.97 18.98 -8.98
C PRO A 302 -9.58 19.24 -10.44
N THR A 303 -10.10 20.29 -11.09
CA THR A 303 -9.90 20.55 -12.52
C THR A 303 -8.40 20.58 -12.88
N PRO A 304 -7.96 19.79 -13.88
CA PRO A 304 -6.57 19.75 -14.28
C PRO A 304 -6.14 21.07 -14.90
N ARG A 305 -4.90 21.46 -14.62
CA ARG A 305 -4.27 22.64 -15.21
C ARG A 305 -3.92 22.38 -16.67
N TYR A 306 -4.72 22.91 -17.59
CA TYR A 306 -4.54 22.80 -19.03
C TYR A 306 -3.22 23.45 -19.49
N GLU A 307 -2.45 22.71 -20.31
CA GLU A 307 -1.21 23.17 -20.94
C GLU A 307 -1.15 22.75 -22.41
N TYR A 308 -0.26 23.36 -23.20
CA TYR A 308 0.06 22.90 -24.56
C TYR A 308 0.63 21.46 -24.63
N THR A 309 1.12 20.95 -23.52
CA THR A 309 1.70 19.60 -23.36
C THR A 309 0.65 18.52 -23.09
N ASP A 310 -0.55 18.91 -22.66
CA ASP A 310 -1.55 18.04 -22.02
C ASP A 310 -0.96 17.11 -20.95
N GLU A 311 0.03 17.61 -20.18
CA GLU A 311 0.71 16.79 -19.17
C GLU A 311 -0.22 16.31 -18.06
N ASN A 312 -1.34 17.01 -17.81
CA ASN A 312 -2.30 16.76 -16.73
C ASN A 312 -3.60 16.06 -17.17
N ARG A 313 -3.51 15.19 -18.17
CA ARG A 313 -4.64 14.41 -18.70
C ARG A 313 -4.91 13.07 -18.00
N HIS A 314 -4.05 12.66 -17.05
CA HIS A 314 -3.93 11.26 -16.65
C HIS A 314 -5.08 10.80 -15.76
N GLY A 315 -5.47 11.59 -14.77
CA GLY A 315 -6.60 11.30 -13.89
C GLY A 315 -7.94 11.30 -14.63
N THR A 316 -8.13 12.19 -15.61
CA THR A 316 -9.29 12.19 -16.52
C THR A 316 -9.39 10.90 -17.34
N ARG A 317 -8.26 10.34 -17.80
CA ARG A 317 -8.23 9.03 -18.49
C ARG A 317 -8.60 7.88 -17.56
N CYS A 318 -7.99 7.83 -16.38
CA CYS A 318 -8.24 6.80 -15.38
C CYS A 318 -9.70 6.83 -14.87
N ALA A 319 -10.32 8.01 -14.74
CA ALA A 319 -11.69 8.17 -14.27
C ALA A 319 -12.73 7.56 -15.24
N GLY A 320 -12.53 7.71 -16.56
CA GLY A 320 -13.42 7.14 -17.57
C GLY A 320 -13.46 5.62 -17.53
N GLU A 321 -12.31 4.96 -17.34
CA GLU A 321 -12.22 3.49 -17.24
C GLU A 321 -13.06 2.94 -16.06
N VAL A 322 -13.11 3.68 -14.96
CA VAL A 322 -13.97 3.35 -13.81
C VAL A 322 -15.44 3.61 -14.15
N ALA A 323 -15.78 4.86 -14.54
CA ALA A 323 -17.14 5.38 -14.40
C ALA A 323 -17.66 6.24 -15.57
N ALA A 324 -17.12 6.12 -16.79
CA ALA A 324 -17.73 6.72 -17.97
C ALA A 324 -19.19 6.26 -18.17
N VAL A 325 -20.04 7.10 -18.77
CA VAL A 325 -21.50 6.97 -18.69
C VAL A 325 -22.07 6.10 -19.82
N TYR A 326 -22.60 4.93 -19.46
CA TYR A 326 -23.23 3.99 -20.38
C TYR A 326 -24.36 4.60 -21.23
N ASN A 327 -24.32 4.35 -22.54
CA ASN A 327 -25.35 4.67 -23.53
C ASN A 327 -25.61 6.16 -23.79
N ASN A 328 -24.66 7.06 -23.48
CA ASN A 328 -24.77 8.48 -23.81
C ASN A 328 -24.35 8.81 -25.27
N SER A 329 -23.81 7.84 -26.02
CA SER A 329 -23.25 8.01 -27.38
C SER A 329 -21.99 8.89 -27.45
N LEU A 330 -21.30 9.05 -26.33
CA LEU A 330 -19.98 9.65 -26.17
C LEU A 330 -18.94 8.56 -25.90
N CYS A 331 -17.68 8.94 -25.65
CA CYS A 331 -16.47 8.11 -25.77
C CYS A 331 -16.65 6.60 -25.53
N ILE A 332 -16.88 6.20 -24.27
CA ILE A 332 -16.79 4.81 -23.80
C ILE A 332 -17.86 4.50 -22.74
N VAL A 333 -17.77 3.34 -22.08
CA VAL A 333 -18.54 3.02 -20.87
C VAL A 333 -17.60 2.56 -19.76
N GLY A 334 -17.72 3.12 -18.56
CA GLY A 334 -16.91 2.69 -17.41
C GLY A 334 -17.28 1.28 -16.96
N ILE A 335 -16.32 0.52 -16.42
CA ILE A 335 -16.60 -0.82 -15.87
C ILE A 335 -17.72 -0.75 -14.82
N ALA A 336 -17.72 0.32 -14.02
CA ALA A 336 -18.68 0.64 -12.97
C ALA A 336 -19.45 1.93 -13.32
N PHE A 337 -20.10 1.97 -14.49
CA PHE A 337 -20.82 3.14 -15.04
C PHE A 337 -21.98 3.72 -14.21
N ASN A 338 -22.35 3.14 -13.06
CA ASN A 338 -23.27 3.73 -12.08
C ASN A 338 -22.59 4.03 -10.71
N ALA A 339 -21.27 3.86 -10.60
CA ALA A 339 -20.50 4.34 -9.46
C ALA A 339 -20.36 5.86 -9.49
N LYS A 340 -20.05 6.44 -8.33
CA LYS A 340 -19.66 7.84 -8.23
C LYS A 340 -18.14 7.97 -8.30
N ILE A 341 -17.66 8.96 -9.04
CA ILE A 341 -16.23 9.17 -9.35
C ILE A 341 -15.78 10.57 -8.92
N GLY A 342 -14.66 10.64 -8.22
CA GLY A 342 -13.98 11.88 -7.87
C GLY A 342 -12.51 11.88 -8.26
N GLY A 343 -11.86 13.03 -8.08
CA GLY A 343 -10.44 13.21 -8.32
C GLY A 343 -9.79 14.01 -7.21
N ILE A 344 -8.64 13.54 -6.73
CA ILE A 344 -7.76 14.32 -5.87
C ILE A 344 -6.58 14.79 -6.71
N LYS A 345 -6.54 16.09 -7.04
CA LYS A 345 -5.41 16.73 -7.71
C LYS A 345 -4.29 16.89 -6.68
N MET A 346 -3.22 16.12 -6.86
CA MET A 346 -2.08 16.07 -5.93
C MET A 346 -0.71 15.92 -6.63
N LEU A 347 -0.68 15.52 -7.90
CA LEU A 347 0.56 15.40 -8.70
C LEU A 347 0.92 16.64 -9.53
N ASP A 348 0.02 17.61 -9.67
CA ASP A 348 0.27 18.86 -10.41
C ASP A 348 0.98 19.91 -9.53
N GLY A 349 2.05 19.49 -8.84
CA GLY A 349 2.71 20.35 -7.86
C GLY A 349 3.81 19.68 -7.03
N GLU A 350 4.11 20.27 -5.87
CA GLU A 350 5.14 19.76 -4.96
C GLU A 350 4.58 18.68 -4.03
N VAL A 351 4.79 17.41 -4.41
CA VAL A 351 4.42 16.26 -3.56
C VAL A 351 5.32 16.21 -2.31
N THR A 352 4.70 16.01 -1.15
CA THR A 352 5.35 15.83 0.16
C THR A 352 4.65 14.72 0.95
N ASP A 353 5.24 14.27 2.07
CA ASP A 353 4.61 13.30 2.99
C ASP A 353 3.26 13.83 3.53
N ALA A 354 3.14 15.13 3.75
CA ALA A 354 1.86 15.76 4.11
C ALA A 354 0.84 15.78 2.96
N VAL A 355 1.24 16.04 1.71
CA VAL A 355 0.34 16.02 0.53
C VAL A 355 -0.18 14.61 0.26
N GLU A 356 0.71 13.61 0.25
CA GLU A 356 0.33 12.20 0.10
C GLU A 356 -0.62 11.74 1.20
N ALA A 357 -0.29 12.04 2.47
CA ALA A 357 -1.13 11.67 3.61
C ALA A 357 -2.51 12.35 3.57
N SER A 358 -2.59 13.62 3.16
CA SER A 358 -3.86 14.35 3.03
C SER A 358 -4.73 13.75 1.93
N SER A 359 -4.12 13.40 0.79
CA SER A 359 -4.81 12.78 -0.35
C SER A 359 -5.40 11.40 0.00
N LEU A 360 -4.60 10.53 0.64
CA LEU A 360 -5.03 9.20 1.08
C LEU A 360 -6.04 9.24 2.25
N SER A 361 -6.08 10.35 2.99
CA SER A 361 -6.99 10.54 4.14
C SER A 361 -8.19 11.42 3.81
N HIS A 362 -8.41 11.80 2.54
CA HIS A 362 -9.56 12.60 2.13
C HIS A 362 -10.84 11.76 2.24
N ASN A 363 -11.85 12.25 2.97
CA ASN A 363 -13.20 11.68 3.14
C ASN A 363 -13.33 10.13 3.19
N PRO A 364 -12.59 9.41 4.06
CA PRO A 364 -12.53 7.94 4.07
C PRO A 364 -13.78 7.24 4.59
N ASN A 365 -14.79 7.98 5.05
CA ASN A 365 -16.13 7.46 5.37
C ASN A 365 -17.18 7.82 4.32
N HIS A 366 -16.73 8.27 3.14
CA HIS A 366 -17.56 8.53 1.96
C HIS A 366 -16.98 7.83 0.72
N ILE A 367 -15.66 7.91 0.52
CA ILE A 367 -14.97 7.16 -0.53
C ILE A 367 -14.79 5.69 -0.10
N ASP A 368 -15.15 4.74 -0.97
CA ASP A 368 -14.85 3.32 -0.79
C ASP A 368 -13.45 2.97 -1.33
N ILE A 369 -13.14 3.43 -2.54
CA ILE A 369 -11.99 2.99 -3.33
C ILE A 369 -11.13 4.18 -3.75
N TYR A 370 -9.82 4.05 -3.55
CA TYR A 370 -8.79 4.98 -3.97
C TYR A 370 -7.93 4.29 -5.04
N SER A 371 -7.94 4.80 -6.27
CA SER A 371 -7.08 4.32 -7.35
C SER A 371 -5.88 5.25 -7.50
N ALA A 372 -4.67 4.68 -7.50
CA ALA A 372 -3.42 5.41 -7.65
C ALA A 372 -2.46 4.71 -8.62
N SER A 373 -1.78 5.52 -9.42
CA SER A 373 -0.96 5.08 -10.55
C SER A 373 0.40 5.82 -10.60
N TRP A 374 0.87 6.22 -9.41
CA TRP A 374 2.13 6.91 -9.17
C TRP A 374 2.99 6.20 -8.12
N GLY A 375 4.29 6.46 -8.15
CA GLY A 375 5.26 5.90 -7.20
C GLY A 375 6.56 6.68 -7.18
N PRO A 376 7.65 6.12 -6.62
CA PRO A 376 9.01 6.58 -6.81
C PRO A 376 9.42 6.60 -8.29
N ASP A 377 10.62 7.08 -8.62
CA ASP A 377 11.14 6.98 -9.99
C ASP A 377 11.36 5.49 -10.39
N ASP A 378 10.56 4.98 -11.33
CA ASP A 378 10.67 3.64 -11.94
C ASP A 378 11.93 3.49 -12.85
N ASP A 379 13.13 3.79 -12.32
CA ASP A 379 14.37 4.00 -13.08
C ASP A 379 15.37 2.82 -13.06
N GLY A 380 15.06 1.75 -12.33
CA GLY A 380 15.93 0.61 -12.05
C GLY A 380 16.91 0.85 -10.90
N ARG A 381 16.74 1.93 -10.10
CA ARG A 381 17.69 2.32 -9.03
C ARG A 381 17.03 2.80 -7.74
N THR A 382 15.87 3.43 -7.83
CA THR A 382 15.23 4.08 -6.68
C THR A 382 14.78 3.04 -5.65
N VAL A 383 14.81 3.41 -4.36
CA VAL A 383 14.17 2.67 -3.26
C VAL A 383 13.61 3.73 -2.32
N ASP A 384 12.29 3.90 -2.34
CA ASP A 384 11.58 4.92 -1.56
C ASP A 384 10.11 4.47 -1.37
N GLY A 385 9.42 5.08 -0.40
CA GLY A 385 8.08 4.65 0.00
C GLY A 385 7.32 5.71 0.79
N PRO A 386 6.17 5.34 1.36
CA PRO A 386 5.41 6.20 2.28
C PRO A 386 6.27 6.56 3.49
N ALA A 387 6.38 7.87 3.76
CA ALA A 387 7.02 8.36 4.98
C ALA A 387 6.00 8.33 6.14
N ASP A 388 6.31 8.98 7.27
CA ASP A 388 5.60 8.71 8.54
C ASP A 388 4.14 9.18 8.54
N LEU A 389 3.80 10.22 7.78
CA LEU A 389 2.41 10.66 7.63
C LEU A 389 1.67 9.78 6.63
N THR A 390 2.25 9.50 5.46
CA THR A 390 1.62 8.65 4.43
C THR A 390 1.35 7.23 4.96
N ARG A 391 2.27 6.67 5.76
CA ARG A 391 2.08 5.34 6.39
C ARG A 391 0.91 5.35 7.38
N GLN A 392 0.79 6.40 8.19
CA GLN A 392 -0.34 6.58 9.09
C GLN A 392 -1.65 6.82 8.32
N ALA A 393 -1.62 7.49 7.15
CA ALA A 393 -2.81 7.63 6.30
C ALA A 393 -3.32 6.26 5.82
N PHE A 394 -2.44 5.37 5.33
CA PHE A 394 -2.80 3.99 4.99
C PHE A 394 -3.35 3.22 6.21
N GLU A 395 -2.63 3.23 7.35
CA GLU A 395 -3.03 2.51 8.57
C GLU A 395 -4.38 2.97 9.13
N ASN A 396 -4.67 4.29 9.10
CA ASN A 396 -5.96 4.83 9.50
C ASN A 396 -7.03 4.48 8.46
N GLY A 397 -6.73 4.59 7.16
CA GLY A 397 -7.64 4.26 6.07
C GLY A 397 -8.16 2.82 6.17
N VAL A 398 -7.28 1.83 6.31
CA VAL A 398 -7.68 0.41 6.40
C VAL A 398 -8.32 0.00 7.74
N ARG A 399 -8.27 0.87 8.76
CA ARG A 399 -8.81 0.61 10.12
C ARG A 399 -10.12 1.35 10.40
N GLU A 400 -10.26 2.57 9.90
CA GLU A 400 -11.32 3.51 10.27
C GLU A 400 -12.15 3.96 9.07
N GLY A 401 -11.62 3.84 7.84
CA GLY A 401 -12.36 4.10 6.61
C GLY A 401 -13.52 3.12 6.40
N ARG A 402 -14.49 3.52 5.57
CA ARG A 402 -15.70 2.76 5.24
C ARG A 402 -16.43 2.25 6.50
N GLY A 403 -16.52 3.07 7.54
CA GLY A 403 -17.14 2.71 8.82
C GLY A 403 -16.40 1.60 9.60
N GLY A 404 -15.09 1.43 9.37
CA GLY A 404 -14.28 0.35 9.94
C GLY A 404 -14.16 -0.90 9.09
N LEU A 405 -14.73 -0.93 7.86
CA LEU A 405 -14.43 -1.97 6.87
C LEU A 405 -13.05 -1.77 6.20
N GLY A 406 -12.51 -0.55 6.29
CA GLY A 406 -11.24 -0.12 5.75
C GLY A 406 -11.31 0.31 4.29
N SER A 407 -10.75 1.48 3.98
CA SER A 407 -10.55 2.01 2.63
C SER A 407 -9.79 1.02 1.75
N ILE A 408 -10.20 0.91 0.48
CA ILE A 408 -9.55 0.05 -0.50
C ILE A 408 -8.60 0.89 -1.36
N PHE A 409 -7.30 0.68 -1.20
CA PHE A 409 -6.26 1.32 -2.01
C PHE A 409 -5.83 0.37 -3.12
N ILE A 410 -6.01 0.74 -4.39
CA ILE A 410 -5.60 -0.03 -5.57
C ILE A 410 -4.43 0.72 -6.22
N TRP A 411 -3.36 -0.01 -6.53
CA TRP A 411 -2.09 0.58 -6.95
C TRP A 411 -1.53 -0.09 -8.21
N ALA A 412 -1.12 0.71 -9.19
CA ALA A 412 -0.36 0.23 -10.35
C ALA A 412 1.02 -0.32 -9.92
N SER A 413 1.48 -1.44 -10.49
CA SER A 413 2.69 -2.11 -10.00
C SER A 413 4.00 -1.37 -10.33
N GLY A 414 4.17 -0.86 -11.55
CA GLY A 414 5.42 -0.24 -12.01
C GLY A 414 5.62 -0.24 -13.53
N ASN A 415 6.30 0.78 -14.06
CA ASN A 415 6.62 0.95 -15.48
C ASN A 415 8.12 0.78 -15.82
N GLY A 416 8.95 0.40 -14.85
CA GLY A 416 10.40 0.28 -14.92
C GLY A 416 10.95 -1.02 -15.54
N GLY A 417 10.11 -1.89 -16.13
CA GLY A 417 10.52 -3.21 -16.64
C GLY A 417 11.68 -3.18 -17.63
N LYS A 418 11.62 -2.29 -18.64
CA LYS A 418 12.71 -1.99 -19.61
C LYS A 418 14.03 -1.54 -18.97
N ASP A 419 13.96 -1.04 -17.75
CA ASP A 419 15.05 -0.44 -17.00
C ASP A 419 15.59 -1.41 -15.91
N ALA A 420 15.02 -2.62 -15.87
CA ALA A 420 15.27 -3.70 -14.91
C ALA A 420 14.96 -3.30 -13.46
N ASP A 421 13.83 -2.61 -13.26
CA ASP A 421 13.29 -2.37 -11.92
C ASP A 421 12.48 -3.58 -11.38
N SER A 422 12.16 -3.54 -10.09
CA SER A 422 11.36 -4.55 -9.40
C SER A 422 10.55 -3.87 -8.30
N CYS A 423 9.23 -3.92 -8.45
CA CYS A 423 8.25 -3.16 -7.67
C CYS A 423 8.28 -3.39 -6.14
N ASN A 424 8.96 -4.43 -5.63
CA ASN A 424 9.27 -4.56 -4.20
C ASN A 424 10.23 -3.47 -3.67
N CYS A 425 10.83 -2.65 -4.54
CA CYS A 425 11.59 -1.43 -4.21
C CYS A 425 10.72 -0.16 -4.11
N ASP A 426 9.48 -0.21 -4.58
CA ASP A 426 8.46 0.83 -4.41
C ASP A 426 7.65 0.51 -3.15
N GLY A 427 7.81 1.32 -2.10
CA GLY A 427 7.17 1.11 -0.81
C GLY A 427 5.65 1.34 -0.79
N TYR A 428 5.05 1.85 -1.87
CA TYR A 428 3.60 1.99 -2.02
C TYR A 428 3.01 0.67 -2.50
N THR A 429 3.44 0.17 -3.66
CA THR A 429 2.99 -1.13 -4.23
C THR A 429 3.44 -2.36 -3.43
N ASN A 430 4.51 -2.24 -2.63
CA ASN A 430 4.98 -3.26 -1.69
C ASN A 430 4.21 -3.25 -0.34
N SER A 431 3.25 -2.34 -0.14
CA SER A 431 2.44 -2.25 1.07
C SER A 431 1.42 -3.39 1.17
N VAL A 432 1.20 -3.92 2.38
CA VAL A 432 0.11 -4.88 2.64
C VAL A 432 -1.27 -4.24 2.50
N PHE A 433 -1.35 -2.91 2.67
CA PHE A 433 -2.59 -2.13 2.62
C PHE A 433 -3.04 -1.81 1.18
N THR A 434 -2.18 -2.00 0.19
CA THR A 434 -2.47 -1.77 -1.24
C THR A 434 -2.74 -3.05 -1.99
N LEU A 435 -3.77 -3.04 -2.83
CA LEU A 435 -4.04 -4.07 -3.82
C LEU A 435 -3.21 -3.75 -5.08
N SER A 436 -2.01 -4.31 -5.15
CA SER A 436 -1.05 -4.10 -6.24
C SER A 436 -1.46 -4.85 -7.52
N ILE A 437 -1.50 -4.14 -8.65
CA ILE A 437 -2.00 -4.61 -9.95
C ILE A 437 -0.96 -4.39 -11.06
N SER A 438 -0.65 -5.49 -11.75
CA SER A 438 0.20 -5.53 -12.94
C SER A 438 -0.61 -5.49 -14.24
N SER A 439 0.08 -5.44 -15.38
CA SER A 439 -0.51 -5.38 -16.72
C SER A 439 -0.24 -6.62 -17.57
N ALA A 440 -1.20 -6.98 -18.41
CA ALA A 440 -1.03 -7.91 -19.53
C ALA A 440 -1.38 -7.23 -20.86
N THR A 441 -0.70 -7.61 -21.95
CA THR A 441 -1.02 -7.11 -23.30
C THR A 441 -2.28 -7.79 -23.87
N GLU A 442 -2.79 -7.33 -25.03
CA GLU A 442 -3.94 -7.95 -25.72
C GLU A 442 -3.78 -9.47 -25.89
N ASN A 443 -2.62 -9.95 -26.32
CA ASN A 443 -2.34 -11.37 -26.48
C ASN A 443 -1.88 -12.07 -25.19
N GLY A 444 -2.02 -11.45 -24.01
CA GLY A 444 -1.67 -12.04 -22.72
C GLY A 444 -0.16 -12.18 -22.47
N ASN A 445 0.67 -11.38 -23.16
CA ASN A 445 2.11 -11.32 -22.91
C ASN A 445 2.41 -10.38 -21.74
N ILE A 446 3.63 -10.45 -21.18
CA ILE A 446 4.13 -9.44 -20.22
C ILE A 446 4.50 -8.17 -21.02
N PRO A 447 3.94 -6.99 -20.69
CA PRO A 447 4.32 -5.71 -21.31
C PRO A 447 5.78 -5.34 -21.07
N TRP A 448 6.42 -4.64 -22.03
CA TRP A 448 7.83 -4.23 -21.90
C TRP A 448 8.13 -3.28 -20.72
N TYR A 449 7.11 -2.57 -20.23
CA TYR A 449 7.21 -1.68 -19.07
C TYR A 449 6.94 -2.40 -17.74
N SER A 450 6.29 -3.57 -17.74
CA SER A 450 5.75 -4.16 -16.52
C SER A 450 6.86 -4.59 -15.56
N GLU A 451 6.74 -4.21 -14.30
CA GLU A 451 7.64 -4.66 -13.24
C GLU A 451 7.18 -5.98 -12.62
N ALA A 452 8.16 -6.84 -12.30
CA ALA A 452 7.92 -8.11 -11.64
C ALA A 452 8.43 -8.06 -10.19
N CYS A 453 7.55 -8.43 -9.25
CA CYS A 453 7.83 -8.49 -7.82
C CYS A 453 6.81 -9.40 -7.12
N SER A 454 7.04 -9.75 -5.85
CA SER A 454 6.16 -10.66 -5.11
C SER A 454 5.01 -9.98 -4.34
N SER A 455 4.95 -8.64 -4.31
CA SER A 455 3.80 -7.91 -3.75
C SER A 455 2.58 -7.85 -4.67
N THR A 456 2.76 -8.00 -5.99
CA THR A 456 1.68 -8.02 -7.00
C THR A 456 0.61 -9.05 -6.64
N LEU A 457 -0.67 -8.65 -6.58
CA LEU A 457 -1.77 -9.54 -6.23
C LEU A 457 -2.49 -10.10 -7.47
N GLY A 458 -2.58 -9.31 -8.55
CA GLY A 458 -3.23 -9.71 -9.79
C GLY A 458 -2.92 -8.79 -10.97
N THR A 459 -3.64 -8.99 -12.07
CA THR A 459 -3.38 -8.36 -13.37
C THR A 459 -4.64 -7.78 -13.99
N ALA A 460 -4.53 -6.61 -14.62
CA ALA A 460 -5.50 -6.13 -15.60
C ALA A 460 -4.89 -6.05 -17.01
N TYR A 461 -5.74 -5.85 -18.02
CA TYR A 461 -5.28 -5.57 -19.37
C TYR A 461 -4.74 -4.13 -19.51
N SER A 462 -3.80 -3.93 -20.44
CA SER A 462 -3.30 -2.63 -20.88
C SER A 462 -2.58 -2.78 -22.24
N SER A 463 -1.89 -1.73 -22.68
CA SER A 463 -0.98 -1.69 -23.83
C SER A 463 0.27 -2.56 -23.64
N GLY A 464 1.22 -2.49 -24.57
CA GLY A 464 2.62 -2.84 -24.30
C GLY A 464 3.26 -3.89 -25.21
N ALA A 465 2.64 -4.20 -26.35
CA ALA A 465 3.25 -4.93 -27.45
C ALA A 465 2.97 -4.21 -28.77
N THR A 466 3.94 -4.21 -29.69
CA THR A 466 3.85 -3.51 -30.96
C THR A 466 2.76 -4.10 -31.85
N GLY A 467 1.76 -3.29 -32.21
CA GLY A 467 0.63 -3.72 -33.04
C GLY A 467 -0.51 -4.41 -32.28
N GLU A 468 -0.41 -4.54 -30.95
CA GLU A 468 -1.54 -4.90 -30.09
C GLU A 468 -2.30 -3.63 -29.67
N LYS A 469 -3.60 -3.76 -29.36
CA LYS A 469 -4.43 -2.63 -28.93
C LYS A 469 -3.99 -2.08 -27.57
N MET A 470 -4.33 -0.82 -27.34
CA MET A 470 -4.17 -0.12 -26.06
C MET A 470 -5.53 0.10 -25.40
N ILE A 471 -5.61 0.94 -24.38
CA ILE A 471 -6.86 1.27 -23.70
C ILE A 471 -7.53 2.49 -24.34
N ALA A 472 -8.85 2.37 -24.56
CA ALA A 472 -9.72 3.46 -24.95
C ALA A 472 -10.47 4.00 -23.72
N THR A 473 -10.49 5.32 -23.57
CA THR A 473 -11.12 6.03 -22.43
C THR A 473 -11.37 7.51 -22.77
N THR A 474 -11.93 8.27 -21.84
CA THR A 474 -12.05 9.74 -21.85
C THR A 474 -10.68 10.41 -21.84
N ASP A 475 -10.56 11.64 -22.32
CA ASP A 475 -9.31 12.39 -22.39
C ASP A 475 -9.56 13.90 -22.24
N LEU A 476 -8.52 14.67 -21.96
CA LEU A 476 -8.61 16.11 -21.67
C LEU A 476 -9.22 16.90 -22.84
N HIS A 477 -9.79 18.08 -22.56
CA HIS A 477 -10.54 18.94 -23.47
C HIS A 477 -11.84 18.32 -23.99
N HIS A 478 -12.57 17.60 -23.12
CA HIS A 478 -13.84 16.95 -23.44
C HIS A 478 -13.74 15.96 -24.62
N SER A 479 -12.65 15.18 -24.65
CA SER A 479 -12.26 14.36 -25.81
C SER A 479 -12.09 12.87 -25.47
N CYS A 480 -11.75 12.04 -26.46
CA CYS A 480 -11.69 10.59 -26.31
C CYS A 480 -10.35 10.06 -26.83
N THR A 481 -9.73 9.12 -26.10
CA THR A 481 -8.48 8.46 -26.50
C THR A 481 -8.66 6.97 -26.78
N LYS A 482 -7.69 6.42 -27.52
CA LYS A 482 -7.51 4.97 -27.79
C LYS A 482 -6.09 4.48 -27.46
N THR A 483 -5.29 5.33 -26.81
CA THR A 483 -3.85 5.13 -26.62
C THR A 483 -3.41 5.25 -25.16
N HIS A 484 -4.33 5.12 -24.18
CA HIS A 484 -3.93 5.02 -22.78
C HIS A 484 -3.26 3.67 -22.49
N THR A 485 -2.29 3.67 -21.58
CA THR A 485 -1.08 2.85 -21.70
C THR A 485 -0.33 2.78 -20.38
N GLY A 486 0.44 1.70 -20.16
CA GLY A 486 1.20 1.51 -18.92
C GLY A 486 0.41 0.77 -17.83
N THR A 487 1.05 0.53 -16.68
CA THR A 487 0.35 -0.05 -15.51
C THR A 487 -0.69 0.89 -14.90
N SER A 488 -0.63 2.19 -15.23
CA SER A 488 -1.60 3.18 -14.79
C SER A 488 -3.02 2.93 -15.28
N ALA A 489 -3.21 2.37 -16.47
CA ALA A 489 -4.53 1.98 -16.98
C ALA A 489 -5.05 0.67 -16.34
N SER A 490 -4.15 -0.23 -15.90
CA SER A 490 -4.58 -1.46 -15.26
C SER A 490 -5.17 -1.24 -13.85
N ALA A 491 -4.71 -0.24 -13.10
CA ALA A 491 -5.24 0.11 -11.79
C ALA A 491 -6.74 0.55 -11.78
N PRO A 492 -7.19 1.54 -12.59
CA PRO A 492 -8.58 1.99 -12.64
C PRO A 492 -9.54 0.94 -13.20
N LEU A 493 -9.11 0.10 -14.16
CA LEU A 493 -9.91 -1.07 -14.57
C LEU A 493 -10.23 -1.96 -13.35
N VAL A 494 -9.24 -2.20 -12.48
CA VAL A 494 -9.46 -2.95 -11.23
C VAL A 494 -10.27 -2.17 -10.20
N ALA A 495 -10.16 -0.84 -10.14
CA ALA A 495 -11.04 -0.02 -9.30
C ALA A 495 -12.51 -0.13 -9.73
N GLY A 496 -12.80 -0.16 -11.03
CA GLY A 496 -14.13 -0.47 -11.56
C GLY A 496 -14.59 -1.89 -11.18
N ILE A 497 -13.76 -2.91 -11.35
CA ILE A 497 -14.09 -4.30 -10.97
C ILE A 497 -14.34 -4.42 -9.46
N ALA A 498 -13.55 -3.73 -8.64
CA ALA A 498 -13.74 -3.64 -7.21
C ALA A 498 -15.07 -2.96 -6.84
N ALA A 499 -15.48 -1.90 -7.55
CA ALA A 499 -16.76 -1.24 -7.34
C ALA A 499 -17.96 -2.15 -7.69
N LEU A 500 -17.90 -2.90 -8.79
CA LEU A 500 -18.89 -3.96 -9.10
C LEU A 500 -18.97 -5.00 -7.98
N THR A 501 -17.82 -5.38 -7.42
CA THR A 501 -17.70 -6.36 -6.34
C THR A 501 -18.28 -5.84 -5.02
N LEU A 502 -18.03 -4.56 -4.68
CA LEU A 502 -18.59 -3.91 -3.49
C LEU A 502 -20.11 -3.70 -3.57
N GLU A 503 -20.68 -3.32 -4.72
CA GLU A 503 -22.15 -3.27 -4.88
C GLU A 503 -22.79 -4.65 -4.57
N SER A 504 -22.09 -5.73 -4.92
CA SER A 504 -22.56 -7.10 -4.69
C SER A 504 -22.50 -7.56 -3.23
N ASN A 505 -21.63 -6.95 -2.41
CA ASN A 505 -21.58 -7.13 -0.95
C ASN A 505 -20.88 -5.93 -0.29
N PRO A 506 -21.61 -4.88 0.12
CA PRO A 506 -21.00 -3.66 0.66
C PRO A 506 -20.18 -3.87 1.95
N ARG A 507 -20.40 -5.00 2.65
CA ARG A 507 -19.76 -5.37 3.92
C ARG A 507 -18.38 -6.05 3.75
N LEU A 508 -17.87 -6.19 2.53
CA LEU A 508 -16.50 -6.64 2.32
C LEU A 508 -15.52 -5.65 2.96
N THR A 509 -14.60 -6.16 3.76
CA THR A 509 -13.42 -5.40 4.24
C THR A 509 -12.36 -5.31 3.14
N TRP A 510 -11.38 -4.43 3.31
CA TRP A 510 -10.21 -4.34 2.42
C TRP A 510 -9.49 -5.70 2.24
N ARG A 511 -9.41 -6.51 3.30
CA ARG A 511 -8.85 -7.88 3.26
C ARG A 511 -9.75 -8.88 2.53
N ASP A 512 -11.07 -8.79 2.71
CA ASP A 512 -12.00 -9.67 2.01
C ASP A 512 -11.88 -9.52 0.49
N LEU A 513 -11.72 -8.29 0.00
CA LEU A 513 -11.50 -8.04 -1.43
C LEU A 513 -10.17 -8.65 -1.92
N GLN A 514 -9.08 -8.53 -1.14
CA GLN A 514 -7.81 -9.18 -1.48
C GLN A 514 -7.94 -10.73 -1.50
N HIS A 515 -8.60 -11.33 -0.51
CA HIS A 515 -8.89 -12.78 -0.50
C HIS A 515 -9.73 -13.22 -1.71
N ILE A 516 -10.70 -12.40 -2.14
CA ILE A 516 -11.52 -12.67 -3.32
C ILE A 516 -10.64 -12.67 -4.57
N VAL A 517 -9.82 -11.64 -4.80
CA VAL A 517 -8.88 -11.57 -5.95
C VAL A 517 -7.98 -12.81 -6.01
N VAL A 518 -7.37 -13.22 -4.90
CA VAL A 518 -6.51 -14.43 -4.79
C VAL A 518 -7.26 -15.72 -5.17
N ARG A 519 -8.60 -15.73 -5.13
CA ARG A 519 -9.45 -16.91 -5.36
C ARG A 519 -10.18 -16.89 -6.70
N THR A 520 -10.28 -15.74 -7.36
CA THR A 520 -11.01 -15.56 -8.62
C THR A 520 -10.16 -15.11 -9.80
N SER A 521 -8.93 -14.62 -9.56
CA SER A 521 -8.00 -14.29 -10.64
C SER A 521 -7.65 -15.52 -11.49
N ASN A 522 -7.52 -15.29 -12.79
CA ASN A 522 -7.47 -16.32 -13.81
C ASN A 522 -6.10 -16.33 -14.51
N PRO A 523 -5.27 -17.38 -14.34
CA PRO A 523 -3.98 -17.49 -15.01
C PRO A 523 -4.11 -17.97 -16.48
N LYS A 524 -5.31 -18.36 -16.95
CA LYS A 524 -5.51 -18.83 -18.33
C LYS A 524 -5.17 -17.71 -19.32
N GLY A 525 -4.48 -18.06 -20.42
CA GLY A 525 -4.12 -17.12 -21.49
C GLY A 525 -2.93 -16.20 -21.20
N LEU A 526 -2.50 -16.07 -19.93
CA LEU A 526 -1.36 -15.25 -19.52
C LEU A 526 -0.04 -16.02 -19.63
N LYS A 527 0.93 -15.45 -20.36
CA LYS A 527 2.19 -16.08 -20.75
C LYS A 527 3.35 -15.52 -19.94
N ALA A 528 3.74 -16.23 -18.88
CA ALA A 528 4.94 -15.95 -18.11
C ALA A 528 5.77 -17.22 -17.94
N GLY A 529 7.11 -17.08 -17.93
CA GLY A 529 8.03 -18.22 -17.71
C GLY A 529 8.19 -18.62 -16.25
N ASP A 530 7.67 -17.82 -15.32
CA ASP A 530 7.90 -17.95 -13.87
C ASP A 530 6.71 -18.52 -13.10
N TRP A 531 5.58 -18.84 -13.75
CA TRP A 531 4.41 -19.46 -13.12
C TRP A 531 4.83 -20.64 -12.22
N LYS A 532 4.42 -20.59 -10.95
CA LYS A 532 4.53 -21.68 -9.96
C LYS A 532 3.21 -21.92 -9.27
N THR A 533 2.97 -23.18 -8.91
CA THR A 533 1.89 -23.55 -7.99
C THR A 533 2.41 -23.44 -6.56
N ASN A 534 1.70 -22.73 -5.69
CA ASN A 534 2.05 -22.53 -4.28
C ASN A 534 1.62 -23.73 -3.41
N GLY A 535 1.95 -23.69 -2.12
CA GLY A 535 1.71 -24.76 -1.15
C GLY A 535 0.24 -25.11 -0.88
N VAL A 536 -0.70 -24.33 -1.42
CA VAL A 536 -2.16 -24.58 -1.36
C VAL A 536 -2.79 -24.69 -2.75
N GLY A 537 -2.00 -25.00 -3.78
CA GLY A 537 -2.49 -25.37 -5.10
C GLY A 537 -2.86 -24.20 -6.03
N ARG A 538 -2.55 -22.95 -5.67
CA ARG A 538 -2.81 -21.77 -6.52
C ARG A 538 -1.63 -21.46 -7.41
N ASN A 539 -1.88 -21.13 -8.68
CA ASN A 539 -0.84 -20.63 -9.57
C ASN A 539 -0.57 -19.14 -9.31
N VAL A 540 0.70 -18.77 -9.25
CA VAL A 540 1.17 -17.40 -9.02
C VAL A 540 2.42 -17.10 -9.86
N SER A 541 2.58 -15.85 -10.28
CA SER A 541 3.70 -15.30 -11.06
C SER A 541 4.08 -13.93 -10.50
N HIS A 542 5.36 -13.59 -10.46
CA HIS A 542 5.83 -12.26 -10.04
C HIS A 542 5.45 -11.18 -11.05
N SER A 543 5.20 -11.57 -12.31
CA SER A 543 4.75 -10.67 -13.37
C SER A 543 3.24 -10.44 -13.35
N PHE A 544 2.45 -11.38 -12.83
CA PHE A 544 0.99 -11.37 -12.96
C PHE A 544 0.18 -11.58 -11.67
N GLY A 545 0.85 -11.73 -10.51
CA GLY A 545 0.21 -12.15 -9.26
C GLY A 545 -0.52 -13.48 -9.44
N TYR A 546 -1.77 -13.56 -8.96
CA TYR A 546 -2.66 -14.71 -9.17
C TYR A 546 -3.36 -14.75 -10.55
N GLY A 547 -3.05 -13.81 -11.45
CA GLY A 547 -3.56 -13.76 -12.82
C GLY A 547 -4.55 -12.62 -13.10
N LEU A 548 -5.28 -12.74 -14.21
CA LEU A 548 -6.21 -11.74 -14.72
C LEU A 548 -7.47 -11.66 -13.84
N LEU A 549 -7.88 -10.45 -13.42
CA LEU A 549 -9.12 -10.32 -12.64
C LEU A 549 -10.37 -10.63 -13.49
N ASP A 550 -11.30 -11.39 -12.92
CA ASP A 550 -12.58 -11.81 -13.52
C ASP A 550 -13.73 -11.22 -12.70
N ALA A 551 -14.38 -10.19 -13.23
CA ALA A 551 -15.41 -9.43 -12.52
C ALA A 551 -16.66 -10.27 -12.21
N GLY A 552 -17.09 -11.12 -13.14
CA GLY A 552 -18.19 -12.06 -12.93
C GLY A 552 -17.88 -13.05 -11.80
N ALA A 553 -16.65 -13.55 -11.71
CA ALA A 553 -16.21 -14.44 -10.64
C ALA A 553 -16.08 -13.73 -9.29
N MET A 554 -15.52 -12.51 -9.26
CA MET A 554 -15.43 -11.69 -8.04
C MET A 554 -16.82 -11.39 -7.47
N VAL A 555 -17.75 -10.93 -8.32
CA VAL A 555 -19.15 -10.68 -7.95
C VAL A 555 -19.88 -11.97 -7.51
N ARG A 556 -19.67 -13.10 -8.21
CA ARG A 556 -20.25 -14.40 -7.81
C ARG A 556 -19.79 -14.84 -6.42
N LEU A 557 -18.51 -14.67 -6.11
CA LEU A 557 -17.93 -15.06 -4.81
C LEU A 557 -18.33 -14.08 -3.70
N ALA A 558 -18.23 -12.77 -3.94
CA ALA A 558 -18.56 -11.70 -2.99
C ALA A 558 -19.96 -11.83 -2.37
N ARG A 559 -20.97 -12.17 -3.19
CA ARG A 559 -22.37 -12.38 -2.76
C ARG A 559 -22.56 -13.53 -1.76
N GLN A 560 -21.61 -14.45 -1.68
CA GLN A 560 -21.62 -15.59 -0.75
C GLN A 560 -20.54 -15.46 0.33
N TRP A 561 -19.71 -14.40 0.27
CA TRP A 561 -18.54 -14.24 1.11
C TRP A 561 -18.87 -13.91 2.56
N ARG A 562 -18.19 -14.61 3.48
CA ARG A 562 -18.19 -14.36 4.91
C ARG A 562 -16.91 -13.64 5.28
N THR A 563 -17.03 -12.46 5.90
CA THR A 563 -15.89 -11.65 6.36
C THR A 563 -14.86 -12.51 7.09
N VAL A 564 -13.59 -12.39 6.70
CA VAL A 564 -12.51 -13.16 7.31
C VAL A 564 -12.25 -12.76 8.77
N PRO A 565 -11.71 -13.65 9.61
CA PRO A 565 -11.33 -13.33 10.99
C PRO A 565 -10.42 -12.09 11.08
N PRO A 566 -10.38 -11.39 12.24
CA PRO A 566 -9.51 -10.24 12.45
C PRO A 566 -8.05 -10.54 12.09
N GLN A 567 -7.38 -9.59 11.45
CA GLN A 567 -5.97 -9.76 11.06
C GLN A 567 -5.09 -9.79 12.31
N ARG A 568 -4.10 -10.70 12.30
CA ARG A 568 -3.05 -10.82 13.29
C ARG A 568 -1.69 -10.65 12.63
N ALA A 569 -0.68 -10.32 13.42
CA ALA A 569 0.70 -10.19 12.96
C ALA A 569 1.67 -10.91 13.92
N CYS A 570 2.33 -11.97 13.45
CA CYS A 570 3.38 -12.65 14.20
C CYS A 570 4.77 -12.25 13.69
N ARG A 571 5.69 -11.88 14.58
CA ARG A 571 7.08 -11.56 14.23
C ARG A 571 8.03 -12.68 14.69
N ALA A 572 8.91 -13.11 13.79
CA ALA A 572 10.03 -13.98 14.09
C ALA A 572 11.35 -13.28 13.72
N SER A 573 12.24 -13.10 14.69
CA SER A 573 13.56 -12.46 14.48
C SER A 573 14.66 -13.50 14.38
N TYR A 574 15.56 -13.35 13.42
CA TYR A 574 16.70 -14.26 13.28
C TYR A 574 17.69 -14.06 14.43
N PRO A 575 18.05 -15.10 15.21
CA PRO A 575 18.76 -14.93 16.48
C PRO A 575 20.28 -14.73 16.35
N ALA A 576 20.84 -14.79 15.13
CA ALA A 576 22.27 -14.63 14.91
C ALA A 576 22.64 -13.17 14.58
N PRO A 577 23.84 -12.71 14.97
CA PRO A 577 24.39 -11.43 14.50
C PRO A 577 24.76 -11.50 13.00
N TYR A 578 25.34 -10.41 12.51
CA TYR A 578 25.72 -10.16 11.12
C TYR A 578 26.26 -11.38 10.35
N LYS A 579 25.98 -11.41 9.04
CA LYS A 579 26.44 -12.44 8.11
C LYS A 579 27.05 -11.80 6.87
N THR A 580 28.24 -12.24 6.49
CA THR A 580 28.81 -11.97 5.17
C THR A 580 27.95 -12.62 4.09
N ILE A 581 27.65 -11.87 3.03
CA ILE A 581 27.06 -12.35 1.79
C ILE A 581 28.22 -12.43 0.78
N PRO A 582 28.82 -13.62 0.58
CA PRO A 582 30.08 -13.77 -0.15
C PRO A 582 29.96 -13.36 -1.61
N ASN A 583 31.01 -12.75 -2.15
CA ASN A 583 31.09 -12.35 -3.55
C ASN A 583 30.93 -13.52 -4.54
N ALA A 584 30.29 -13.26 -5.69
CA ALA A 584 29.94 -14.23 -6.73
C ALA A 584 29.27 -15.53 -6.23
N ASN A 585 28.52 -15.47 -5.12
CA ASN A 585 28.07 -16.65 -4.38
C ASN A 585 26.79 -16.37 -3.55
N ARG A 586 26.23 -17.42 -2.92
CA ARG A 586 24.98 -17.39 -2.14
C ARG A 586 25.23 -17.44 -0.63
N LEU A 587 24.53 -16.58 0.11
CA LEU A 587 24.22 -16.79 1.52
C LEU A 587 22.87 -17.51 1.64
N HIS A 588 22.84 -18.65 2.34
CA HIS A 588 21.62 -19.39 2.64
C HIS A 588 21.41 -19.48 4.15
N LEU A 589 20.29 -18.98 4.65
CA LEU A 589 19.93 -19.01 6.07
C LEU A 589 18.58 -19.71 6.26
N GLN A 590 18.41 -20.40 7.39
CA GLN A 590 17.17 -21.07 7.75
C GLN A 590 16.71 -20.67 9.15
N MET A 591 15.39 -20.49 9.31
CA MET A 591 14.75 -20.15 10.58
C MET A 591 13.48 -20.96 10.74
N PHE A 592 13.40 -21.76 11.81
CA PHE A 592 12.15 -22.40 12.22
C PHE A 592 11.28 -21.39 12.98
N THR A 593 9.97 -21.40 12.70
CA THR A 593 8.97 -20.61 13.44
C THR A 593 7.75 -21.45 13.80
N THR A 594 7.18 -21.20 14.96
CA THR A 594 5.87 -21.70 15.39
C THR A 594 4.72 -20.77 14.98
N ALA A 595 5.00 -19.69 14.24
CA ALA A 595 4.01 -18.68 13.86
C ALA A 595 3.15 -18.15 15.02
N CYS A 596 3.80 -17.99 16.19
CA CYS A 596 3.17 -17.55 17.44
C CYS A 596 2.05 -18.50 17.94
N THR A 597 2.12 -19.81 17.60
CA THR A 597 1.23 -20.84 18.16
C THR A 597 1.17 -20.77 19.69
N GLY A 598 -0.05 -20.70 20.23
CA GLY A 598 -0.32 -20.51 21.65
C GLY A 598 -0.48 -19.05 22.08
N ASP A 599 -0.18 -18.07 21.22
CA ASP A 599 -0.43 -16.65 21.49
C ASP A 599 -1.89 -16.29 21.13
N PRO A 600 -2.75 -15.95 22.11
CA PRO A 600 -4.16 -15.66 21.87
C PRO A 600 -4.39 -14.40 21.04
N GLN A 601 -3.39 -13.55 20.84
CA GLN A 601 -3.45 -12.33 20.02
C GLN A 601 -2.72 -12.52 18.67
N ASN A 602 -1.56 -13.20 18.65
CA ASN A 602 -0.66 -13.18 17.49
C ASN A 602 -0.56 -14.50 16.70
N GLU A 603 -1.16 -15.60 17.14
CA GLU A 603 -1.11 -16.90 16.42
C GLU A 603 -1.62 -16.80 14.96
N ILE A 604 -0.81 -17.27 14.00
CA ILE A 604 -1.15 -17.36 12.57
C ILE A 604 -1.23 -18.84 12.13
N ARG A 605 -2.40 -19.26 11.66
CA ARG A 605 -2.62 -20.59 11.05
C ARG A 605 -2.69 -20.55 9.53
N GLN A 606 -3.24 -19.49 8.96
CA GLN A 606 -3.27 -19.25 7.51
C GLN A 606 -2.70 -17.88 7.19
N LEU A 607 -1.79 -17.85 6.23
CA LEU A 607 -1.12 -16.63 5.77
C LEU A 607 -1.99 -15.77 4.85
N GLU A 608 -1.76 -14.46 4.93
CA GLU A 608 -2.13 -13.47 3.93
C GLU A 608 -0.84 -12.95 3.29
N HIS A 609 -0.27 -11.89 3.86
CA HIS A 609 1.03 -11.32 3.46
C HIS A 609 2.18 -11.87 4.32
N VAL A 610 3.37 -11.96 3.75
CA VAL A 610 4.62 -12.13 4.51
C VAL A 610 5.59 -11.00 4.17
N GLN A 611 6.18 -10.37 5.18
CA GLN A 611 7.24 -9.39 5.01
C GLN A 611 8.57 -9.92 5.57
N ALA A 612 9.64 -9.78 4.80
CA ALA A 612 11.01 -9.92 5.27
C ALA A 612 11.61 -8.53 5.48
N ILE A 613 11.78 -8.12 6.75
CA ILE A 613 12.35 -6.83 7.13
C ILE A 613 13.87 -6.98 7.16
N ILE A 614 14.55 -6.45 6.14
CA ILE A 614 15.98 -6.67 5.89
C ILE A 614 16.78 -5.38 6.07
N THR A 615 17.87 -5.47 6.83
CA THR A 615 18.94 -4.48 6.85
C THR A 615 20.22 -5.12 6.35
N LEU A 616 20.76 -4.60 5.24
CA LEU A 616 22.03 -5.06 4.66
C LEU A 616 22.88 -3.89 4.13
N ASN A 617 24.19 -4.06 4.12
CA ASN A 617 25.15 -3.22 3.38
C ASN A 617 25.51 -3.93 2.07
N ALA A 618 25.70 -3.17 0.99
CA ALA A 618 26.13 -3.71 -0.29
C ALA A 618 27.06 -2.72 -1.02
N PRO A 619 28.24 -3.14 -1.51
CA PRO A 619 29.13 -2.31 -2.34
C PRO A 619 28.49 -1.85 -3.66
N LYS A 620 27.53 -2.63 -4.18
CA LYS A 620 26.59 -2.28 -5.24
C LYS A 620 25.27 -3.01 -5.03
N ARG A 621 24.23 -2.29 -4.60
CA ARG A 621 22.94 -2.87 -4.21
C ARG A 621 22.23 -3.64 -5.33
N GLY A 622 22.38 -3.20 -6.58
CA GLY A 622 21.77 -3.86 -7.75
C GLY A 622 22.35 -5.22 -8.14
N ASP A 623 23.48 -5.63 -7.55
CA ASP A 623 24.04 -6.98 -7.72
C ASP A 623 23.57 -7.96 -6.63
N VAL A 624 22.81 -7.48 -5.64
CA VAL A 624 22.17 -8.32 -4.62
C VAL A 624 20.81 -8.79 -5.12
N GLN A 625 20.54 -10.09 -4.97
CA GLN A 625 19.24 -10.71 -5.26
C GLN A 625 18.74 -11.41 -3.98
N VAL A 626 17.45 -11.35 -3.68
CA VAL A 626 16.88 -11.86 -2.43
C VAL A 626 15.68 -12.75 -2.70
N TYR A 627 15.64 -13.93 -2.06
CA TYR A 627 14.54 -14.88 -2.19
C TYR A 627 14.14 -15.46 -0.83
N LEU A 628 12.84 -15.67 -0.64
CA LEU A 628 12.25 -16.27 0.56
C LEU A 628 11.50 -17.55 0.17
N ILE A 629 11.78 -18.65 0.86
CA ILE A 629 11.15 -19.96 0.63
C ILE A 629 10.30 -20.30 1.86
N SER A 630 9.02 -20.59 1.64
CA SER A 630 8.08 -21.01 2.69
C SER A 630 8.30 -22.47 3.14
N PRO A 631 7.76 -22.90 4.29
CA PRO A 631 7.79 -24.29 4.72
C PRO A 631 7.13 -25.28 3.74
N ALA A 632 6.26 -24.80 2.85
CA ALA A 632 5.64 -25.60 1.79
C ALA A 632 6.45 -25.61 0.48
N GLY A 633 7.58 -24.91 0.42
CA GLY A 633 8.47 -24.85 -0.75
C GLY A 633 8.20 -23.69 -1.71
N THR A 634 7.25 -22.79 -1.41
CA THR A 634 6.93 -21.63 -2.26
C THR A 634 8.07 -20.61 -2.23
N ARG A 635 8.81 -20.48 -3.34
CA ARG A 635 9.94 -19.55 -3.50
C ARG A 635 9.49 -18.22 -4.09
N SER A 636 9.50 -17.18 -3.26
CA SER A 636 9.23 -15.78 -3.64
C SER A 636 10.54 -15.07 -3.98
N THR A 637 10.60 -14.38 -5.11
CA THR A 637 11.64 -13.40 -5.43
C THR A 637 11.27 -12.09 -4.73
N LEU A 638 12.01 -11.76 -3.68
CA LEU A 638 11.82 -10.53 -2.91
C LEU A 638 12.56 -9.34 -3.56
N LEU A 639 13.71 -9.59 -4.18
CA LEU A 639 14.47 -8.63 -4.96
C LEU A 639 15.11 -9.33 -6.17
N ALA A 640 14.78 -8.88 -7.37
CA ALA A 640 15.48 -9.27 -8.60
C ALA A 640 16.72 -8.39 -8.84
N LYS A 641 17.64 -8.87 -9.69
CA LYS A 641 18.86 -8.12 -10.05
C LYS A 641 18.53 -6.83 -10.80
N ARG A 642 18.80 -5.67 -10.18
CA ARG A 642 18.58 -4.35 -10.79
C ARG A 642 19.86 -3.79 -11.36
N VAL A 643 20.14 -4.07 -12.64
CA VAL A 643 21.46 -3.79 -13.26
C VAL A 643 21.89 -2.32 -13.22
N ARG A 644 20.93 -1.39 -13.09
CA ARG A 644 21.18 0.06 -13.01
C ARG A 644 21.51 0.56 -11.62
N ASP A 645 21.15 -0.18 -10.56
CA ASP A 645 21.28 0.26 -9.17
C ASP A 645 22.72 0.14 -8.67
N THR A 646 23.48 1.22 -8.85
CA THR A 646 24.86 1.37 -8.38
C THR A 646 24.96 1.86 -6.92
N SER A 647 23.85 1.87 -6.17
CA SER A 647 23.84 2.46 -4.82
C SER A 647 24.69 1.68 -3.82
N ARG A 648 25.42 2.41 -2.97
CA ARG A 648 26.17 1.88 -1.81
C ARG A 648 25.38 1.92 -0.49
N THR A 649 24.13 2.38 -0.53
CA THR A 649 23.31 2.57 0.68
C THR A 649 22.77 1.27 1.27
N GLY A 650 22.72 0.19 0.47
CA GLY A 650 22.10 -1.07 0.85
C GLY A 650 20.60 -0.91 1.17
N PHE A 651 20.13 -1.68 2.14
CA PHE A 651 18.77 -1.59 2.67
C PHE A 651 18.80 -1.34 4.19
N ARG A 652 17.78 -0.64 4.70
CA ARG A 652 17.63 -0.23 6.10
C ARG A 652 16.21 -0.52 6.54
N ASP A 653 16.04 -1.61 7.29
CA ASP A 653 14.78 -2.20 7.73
C ASP A 653 13.70 -2.21 6.63
N TRP A 654 14.11 -2.56 5.40
CA TRP A 654 13.22 -2.59 4.24
C TRP A 654 12.37 -3.85 4.27
N ALA A 655 11.04 -3.67 4.28
CA ALA A 655 10.07 -4.73 4.48
C ALA A 655 9.60 -5.35 3.16
N PHE A 656 10.48 -6.11 2.49
CA PHE A 656 10.15 -6.81 1.23
C PHE A 656 8.94 -7.73 1.44
N MET A 657 7.87 -7.54 0.66
CA MET A 657 6.60 -8.26 0.82
C MET A 657 6.43 -9.37 -0.22
N THR A 658 5.75 -10.45 0.18
CA THR A 658 5.25 -11.47 -0.74
C THR A 658 3.79 -11.85 -0.42
N THR A 659 2.97 -11.91 -1.47
CA THR A 659 1.61 -12.46 -1.48
C THR A 659 1.59 -13.95 -1.85
N HIS A 660 2.68 -14.49 -2.41
CA HIS A 660 2.68 -15.79 -3.11
C HIS A 660 2.31 -16.98 -2.19
N CYS A 661 2.54 -16.84 -0.89
CA CYS A 661 2.25 -17.85 0.13
C CYS A 661 0.80 -17.78 0.68
N TRP A 662 -0.11 -17.02 0.05
CA TRP A 662 -1.46 -16.78 0.59
C TRP A 662 -2.24 -18.08 0.84
N GLY A 663 -2.69 -18.26 2.07
CA GLY A 663 -3.40 -19.44 2.58
C GLY A 663 -2.50 -20.59 3.06
N GLU A 664 -1.17 -20.51 2.91
CA GLU A 664 -0.24 -21.52 3.44
C GLU A 664 -0.15 -21.44 4.98
N SER A 665 0.37 -22.52 5.59
CA SER A 665 0.77 -22.53 7.00
C SER A 665 2.02 -21.67 7.19
N ALA A 666 1.98 -20.78 8.17
CA ALA A 666 3.15 -20.00 8.59
C ALA A 666 4.17 -20.83 9.39
N THR A 667 3.75 -21.94 10.00
CA THR A 667 4.59 -22.78 10.89
C THR A 667 5.52 -23.69 10.08
N GLY A 668 6.80 -23.71 10.47
CA GLY A 668 7.83 -24.57 9.87
C GLY A 668 9.16 -23.84 9.65
N THR A 669 10.02 -24.42 8.81
CA THR A 669 11.31 -23.83 8.44
C THR A 669 11.19 -22.93 7.22
N TRP A 670 11.42 -21.63 7.41
CA TRP A 670 11.61 -20.66 6.34
C TRP A 670 13.08 -20.62 5.93
N SER A 671 13.36 -20.42 4.65
CA SER A 671 14.73 -20.20 4.15
C SER A 671 14.86 -18.85 3.46
N LEU A 672 15.91 -18.10 3.77
CA LEU A 672 16.31 -16.87 3.09
C LEU A 672 17.56 -17.15 2.26
N GLU A 673 17.47 -16.90 0.96
CA GLU A 673 18.61 -16.91 0.03
C GLU A 673 18.96 -15.47 -0.34
N ILE A 674 20.25 -15.12 -0.27
CA ILE A 674 20.77 -13.86 -0.81
C ILE A 674 21.93 -14.18 -1.73
N ASP A 675 21.80 -13.84 -3.01
CA ASP A 675 22.90 -13.92 -3.99
C ASP A 675 23.58 -12.56 -4.09
N ASN A 676 24.91 -12.57 -4.26
CA ASN A 676 25.72 -11.38 -4.53
C ASN A 676 26.56 -11.59 -5.80
N ASP A 677 26.12 -11.02 -6.91
CA ASP A 677 26.86 -11.05 -8.18
C ASP A 677 28.02 -10.02 -8.23
N GLY A 678 28.25 -9.29 -7.15
CA GLY A 678 29.30 -8.28 -7.03
C GLY A 678 30.69 -8.88 -6.86
N TRP A 679 31.71 -8.04 -7.01
CA TRP A 679 33.13 -8.41 -6.82
C TRP A 679 33.62 -8.29 -5.37
N GLU A 680 32.86 -7.59 -4.53
CA GLU A 680 33.13 -7.37 -3.10
C GLU A 680 32.01 -8.01 -2.27
N ASP A 681 32.32 -8.45 -1.06
CA ASP A 681 31.34 -9.02 -0.13
C ASP A 681 30.29 -7.97 0.29
N ALA A 682 29.06 -8.42 0.48
CA ALA A 682 27.99 -7.64 1.11
C ALA A 682 27.75 -8.14 2.54
N GLU A 683 26.98 -7.40 3.35
CA GLU A 683 26.75 -7.73 4.76
C GLU A 683 25.26 -7.72 5.11
N LEU A 684 24.68 -8.86 5.46
CA LEU A 684 23.38 -8.91 6.10
C LEU A 684 23.55 -8.59 7.58
N LEU A 685 23.06 -7.43 8.02
CA LEU A 685 23.16 -7.02 9.43
C LEU A 685 22.00 -7.59 10.26
N LYS A 686 20.82 -7.74 9.66
CA LYS A 686 19.59 -8.20 10.32
C LYS A 686 18.56 -8.66 9.28
N TRP A 687 17.81 -9.71 9.61
CA TRP A 687 16.50 -9.99 9.00
C TRP A 687 15.47 -10.45 10.04
N ASP A 688 14.24 -9.95 9.91
CA ASP A 688 13.06 -10.46 10.62
C ASP A 688 12.02 -10.93 9.59
N LEU A 689 11.17 -11.88 9.96
CA LEU A 689 9.91 -12.17 9.27
C LEU A 689 8.73 -11.60 10.06
N VAL A 690 7.76 -11.02 9.35
CA VAL A 690 6.43 -10.69 9.87
C VAL A 690 5.39 -11.42 9.02
N PHE A 691 4.60 -12.25 9.69
CA PHE A 691 3.51 -13.03 9.09
C PHE A 691 2.18 -12.35 9.40
N TYR A 692 1.46 -11.93 8.37
CA TYR A 692 0.09 -11.43 8.49
C TYR A 692 -0.88 -12.57 8.15
N GLY A 693 -2.04 -12.60 8.82
CA GLY A 693 -3.04 -13.62 8.54
C GLY A 693 -4.05 -13.84 9.67
N THR A 694 -4.56 -15.07 9.77
CA THR A 694 -5.65 -15.44 10.68
C THR A 694 -5.29 -16.64 11.56
N SER A 695 -5.84 -16.67 12.78
CA SER A 695 -5.76 -17.81 13.72
C SER A 695 -6.81 -18.89 13.43
N GLU A 696 -7.87 -18.55 12.71
CA GLU A 696 -8.98 -19.44 12.32
C GLU A 696 -8.93 -19.71 10.80
N PRO A 697 -9.45 -20.85 10.30
CA PRO A 697 -9.42 -21.18 8.88
C PRO A 697 -10.27 -20.22 8.01
N VAL A 698 -9.74 -19.88 6.83
CA VAL A 698 -10.46 -19.14 5.78
C VAL A 698 -10.80 -20.11 4.64
N GLY A 699 -11.98 -20.73 4.74
CA GLY A 699 -12.53 -21.67 3.77
C GLY A 699 -12.81 -21.04 2.38
N PRO A 700 -13.43 -21.79 1.44
CA PRO A 700 -13.64 -21.33 0.07
C PRO A 700 -14.44 -20.03 -0.06
N LEU A 701 -15.40 -19.80 0.85
CA LEU A 701 -16.31 -18.66 0.90
C LEU A 701 -15.95 -17.64 2.00
N GLY A 702 -14.68 -17.58 2.42
CA GLY A 702 -14.21 -16.69 3.48
C GLY A 702 -14.22 -17.35 4.85
N GLY A 703 -14.50 -16.56 5.90
CA GLY A 703 -14.45 -17.02 7.28
C GLY A 703 -15.39 -18.18 7.58
N GLU A 704 -14.90 -19.19 8.31
CA GLU A 704 -15.74 -20.28 8.82
C GLU A 704 -16.69 -19.78 9.91
N GLY A 705 -17.87 -19.31 9.49
CA GLY A 705 -18.93 -18.95 10.42
C GLY A 705 -19.31 -20.15 11.30
N TYR A 706 -19.16 -19.97 12.62
CA TYR A 706 -19.40 -20.98 13.66
C TYR A 706 -20.72 -21.74 13.45
N TYR A 707 -20.62 -22.97 12.94
CA TYR A 707 -21.66 -23.96 13.15
C TYR A 707 -21.64 -24.35 14.63
N ILE A 708 -22.54 -23.78 15.42
CA ILE A 708 -22.95 -24.38 16.69
C ILE A 708 -23.57 -25.73 16.31
N SER A 709 -22.79 -26.80 16.39
CA SER A 709 -23.28 -28.15 16.13
C SER A 709 -24.33 -28.49 17.18
N GLU A 710 -25.53 -28.90 16.75
CA GLU A 710 -26.60 -29.38 17.64
C GLU A 710 -26.20 -30.71 18.30
N ARG A 711 -25.37 -30.64 19.35
CA ARG A 711 -24.90 -31.76 20.16
C ARG A 711 -24.83 -31.43 21.65
N SER A 712 -25.91 -30.87 22.18
CA SER A 712 -26.20 -30.86 23.63
C SER A 712 -27.67 -30.50 23.95
N VAL A 713 -28.63 -30.96 23.13
CA VAL A 713 -30.01 -31.11 23.60
C VAL A 713 -30.10 -32.48 24.29
N ASP A 714 -30.14 -32.48 25.62
CA ASP A 714 -30.17 -33.70 26.42
C ASP A 714 -31.53 -34.41 26.33
N HIS A 715 -31.52 -35.74 26.37
CA HIS A 715 -32.69 -36.58 26.14
C HIS A 715 -33.53 -36.78 27.41
N SER A 716 -34.33 -35.78 27.80
CA SER A 716 -35.22 -35.90 28.97
C SER A 716 -36.54 -35.12 28.89
N PHE A 717 -37.43 -35.47 27.96
CA PHE A 717 -38.87 -35.21 28.15
C PHE A 717 -39.75 -36.36 27.64
N GLN A 718 -40.61 -36.89 28.52
CA GLN A 718 -41.66 -37.86 28.15
C GLN A 718 -42.89 -37.13 27.61
N PRO A 719 -43.66 -37.74 26.69
CA PRO A 719 -44.89 -37.15 26.18
C PRO A 719 -46.06 -37.33 27.17
N GLN A 720 -46.83 -36.27 27.38
CA GLN A 720 -48.23 -36.38 27.83
C GLN A 720 -49.15 -35.58 26.92
N SER A 721 -50.40 -36.02 26.84
CA SER A 721 -51.35 -35.72 25.77
C SER A 721 -52.02 -34.35 25.86
N ALA A 722 -52.38 -33.79 24.71
CA ALA A 722 -53.11 -32.54 24.62
C ALA A 722 -54.61 -32.70 24.94
N ALA A 723 -55.06 -32.03 26.01
CA ALA A 723 -56.43 -31.58 26.24
C ALA A 723 -56.37 -30.39 27.22
N GLY A 724 -57.21 -29.35 27.14
CA GLY A 724 -58.20 -29.02 26.11
C GLY A 724 -59.08 -27.85 26.56
N ASN A 725 -59.24 -26.84 25.69
CA ASN A 725 -60.13 -25.67 25.82
C ASN A 725 -59.88 -24.66 26.96
N ALA A 726 -60.26 -23.41 26.69
CA ALA A 726 -60.06 -22.25 27.57
C ALA A 726 -61.36 -21.81 28.25
N ILE A 727 -61.26 -21.21 29.44
CA ILE A 727 -62.32 -20.45 30.12
C ILE A 727 -61.72 -19.13 30.67
N LYS A 728 -62.52 -18.05 30.68
CA LYS A 728 -62.16 -16.72 31.21
C LYS A 728 -62.73 -16.48 32.61
N ALA A 729 -62.03 -15.65 33.40
CA ALA A 729 -62.47 -15.09 34.69
C ALA A 729 -62.70 -16.14 35.82
N THR A 730 -62.82 -15.81 37.11
CA THR A 730 -63.10 -14.51 37.79
C THR A 730 -62.50 -14.50 39.21
N ASN A 731 -62.55 -13.34 39.89
CA ASN A 731 -62.28 -13.11 41.31
C ASN A 731 -60.80 -13.21 41.76
N THR A 732 -60.23 -12.32 42.58
CA THR A 732 -60.78 -11.38 43.58
C THR A 732 -61.34 -12.08 44.83
N ILE A 733 -60.48 -12.77 45.59
CA ILE A 733 -60.49 -12.90 47.06
C ILE A 733 -59.10 -13.44 47.47
N LEU A 734 -58.23 -12.57 48.02
CA LEU A 734 -57.15 -12.94 48.97
C LEU A 734 -56.45 -11.73 49.63
N ILE A 735 -56.63 -10.52 49.12
CA ILE A 735 -56.10 -9.27 49.73
C ILE A 735 -56.67 -8.99 51.14
N ILE A 736 -57.73 -9.70 51.54
CA ILE A 736 -58.36 -9.56 52.87
C ILE A 736 -57.64 -10.38 53.96
N LEU A 737 -56.85 -11.42 53.61
CA LEU A 737 -56.26 -12.32 54.61
C LEU A 737 -54.94 -11.82 55.23
N THR A 738 -54.26 -10.86 54.61
CA THR A 738 -53.00 -10.29 55.15
C THR A 738 -53.18 -9.15 56.15
N MET A 739 -54.40 -8.64 56.36
CA MET A 739 -54.68 -7.58 57.36
C MET A 739 -55.40 -8.04 58.63
N ILE A 740 -55.83 -9.31 58.71
CA ILE A 740 -56.53 -9.84 59.90
C ILE A 740 -55.54 -10.47 60.90
N ALA A 741 -54.39 -11.01 60.44
CA ALA A 741 -53.36 -11.60 61.29
C ALA A 741 -52.56 -10.57 62.16
N ALA A 742 -52.92 -9.28 62.12
CA ALA A 742 -52.31 -8.22 62.93
C ALA A 742 -53.12 -7.86 64.20
N LYS A 743 -54.20 -8.59 64.49
CA LYS A 743 -54.95 -8.53 65.75
C LYS A 743 -55.44 -9.93 66.14
N ILE A 744 -55.44 -10.19 67.45
CA ILE A 744 -55.81 -11.46 68.12
C ILE A 744 -54.65 -12.49 68.14
N LEU A 745 -54.06 -12.62 69.34
CA LEU A 745 -53.09 -13.62 69.80
C LEU A 745 -51.69 -13.62 69.12
N MET A 746 -50.55 -13.90 69.77
CA MET A 746 -50.19 -14.55 71.07
C MET A 746 -50.17 -16.09 71.07
#